data_AF-A0A8H7NF17-F1
#
_entry.id   AF-A0A8H7NF17-F1
#
_cell.length_a   1.000
_cell.length_b   1.000
_cell.length_c   1.000
_cell.angle_alpha   90.00
_cell.angle_beta   90.00
_cell.angle_gamma   90.00
#
_symmetry.space_group_name_H-M   'P 1'
#
loop_
_entity.id
_entity.type
_entity.pdbx_description
1 polymer ?
#
loop_
_entity_poly.entity_id
_entity_poly.type
_entity_poly.pdbx_seq_one_letter_code
_entity_poly.pdbx_strand_id
1 'polypeptide(L)'
;MGIAATGRAELAYEVTKATATEISACGVNLMLGPVLDVLNNARYQPLGVRATGDDPQEVSQYGLAALSGIRDAGMASCGKHFPSYGNLDFLGSNLDVPIITQTLEELSLSALVPFRNAIASGKLDAMFVGGCGISNPSMNVSHACLSDQVVDDLLRTELGFDGVAISECLEMEALSHDLGVQNGVVRAVQAGCDLVLLCRAYDVQLEAIKGLKLGIEDGIISMARLMKSVKRVLKLKARCTSWSKALQPPGTSLLSQLHPSHLALSRRAYDDSITVIRDKEKLLPLSSSMHPGEELLLLTPLVKPLPASQLTKSLAGSKPNGQSLIPTIHDSWNHSERERGSILSGEGVFREFGKELARARNEKLLHTSYTANGVRPVHENLINRASCIIIITADATRNMYQAGFTKHVDMMCSMLRSRGQKKQLIVVAVSSPYDFAMDTSIGTYICTFDFTETAMHALVRALVGQTTPTGTLPGTLRKSKKVLKPRQHWLVEEYDRNRDAAGLGDLLRAVNRASIPDLQFLRTTSASSFELSNPNVKEAHFVVRNSSTHALYGFVATYFVSGVGILGALIVDPSKRNVSIGRSLHRRALRTLKQQQGLKKLQAGTSFPGVFLGVPVDVGSHNTREWLANKGWDTQFPRRLTNMIIPDLSNWTAPEGLLQSIQRANITFDLIHGLENADSVLNHVGSNSNPEVLELYRAALSETKFCGIVRAKEPSGVFSVPSSFPGSAAPWLRPFLHLCLTQKTSVGYLRPLSPSDHSQR
;
A
#
# COMPACT_ATOMS: atom_id res chain seq x y z
N MET A 1 7.73 9.36 1.94
CA MET A 1 6.62 9.96 2.70
C MET A 1 5.30 10.02 1.96
N GLY A 2 5.22 10.54 0.71
CA GLY A 2 3.95 10.65 -0.03
C GLY A 2 3.17 9.33 -0.17
N ILE A 3 3.83 8.22 -0.49
CA ILE A 3 3.20 6.88 -0.50
C ILE A 3 2.62 6.54 0.88
N ALA A 4 3.35 6.85 1.96
CA ALA A 4 2.88 6.61 3.31
C ALA A 4 1.63 7.42 3.61
N ALA A 5 1.54 8.66 3.10
CA ALA A 5 0.41 9.55 3.30
C ALA A 5 -0.93 8.96 2.82
N THR A 6 -0.90 8.09 1.80
CA THR A 6 -2.09 7.37 1.29
C THR A 6 -2.72 6.43 2.32
N GLY A 7 -1.96 5.97 3.31
CA GLY A 7 -2.42 4.99 4.30
C GLY A 7 -2.48 3.55 3.79
N ARG A 8 -2.00 3.27 2.57
CA ARG A 8 -2.00 1.95 1.92
C ARG A 8 -0.57 1.45 1.75
N ALA A 9 -0.15 0.50 2.58
CA ALA A 9 1.20 -0.09 2.49
C ALA A 9 1.37 -0.92 1.21
N GLU A 10 0.28 -1.46 0.68
CA GLU A 10 0.19 -2.19 -0.58
C GLU A 10 0.66 -1.31 -1.75
N LEU A 11 0.41 0.00 -1.69
CA LEU A 11 0.88 0.93 -2.72
C LEU A 11 2.41 1.04 -2.74
N ALA A 12 3.09 0.86 -1.59
CA ALA A 12 4.55 0.79 -1.57
C ALA A 12 5.07 -0.45 -2.30
N TYR A 13 4.39 -1.59 -2.17
CA TYR A 13 4.70 -2.79 -2.96
C TYR A 13 4.51 -2.53 -4.46
N GLU A 14 3.35 -2.00 -4.86
CA GLU A 14 3.03 -1.74 -6.27
C GLU A 14 4.02 -0.78 -6.92
N VAL A 15 4.28 0.36 -6.28
CA VAL A 15 5.19 1.39 -6.81
C VAL A 15 6.61 0.86 -6.90
N THR A 16 7.12 0.21 -5.86
CA THR A 16 8.50 -0.30 -5.89
C THR A 16 8.68 -1.45 -6.86
N LYS A 17 7.68 -2.33 -7.03
CA LYS A 17 7.70 -3.37 -8.07
C LYS A 17 7.72 -2.76 -9.47
N ALA A 18 6.88 -1.76 -9.73
CA ALA A 18 6.86 -1.04 -11.00
C ALA A 18 8.21 -0.37 -11.29
N THR A 19 8.74 0.41 -10.35
CA THR A 19 10.06 1.06 -10.48
C THR A 19 11.18 0.04 -10.68
N ALA A 20 11.20 -1.04 -9.89
CA ALA A 20 12.19 -2.10 -10.01
C ALA A 20 12.15 -2.78 -11.39
N THR A 21 10.96 -3.02 -11.93
CA THR A 21 10.78 -3.63 -13.26
C THR A 21 11.29 -2.70 -14.35
N GLU A 22 10.99 -1.40 -14.27
CA GLU A 22 11.46 -0.40 -15.24
C GLU A 22 12.99 -0.30 -15.25
N ILE A 23 13.62 -0.08 -14.08
CA ILE A 23 15.07 0.10 -14.05
C ILE A 23 15.81 -1.21 -14.37
N SER A 24 15.20 -2.38 -14.09
CA SER A 24 15.76 -3.66 -14.49
C SER A 24 15.75 -3.87 -16.00
N ALA A 25 14.75 -3.33 -16.71
CA ALA A 25 14.73 -3.31 -18.17
C ALA A 25 15.92 -2.52 -18.76
N CYS A 26 16.43 -1.54 -18.02
CA CYS A 26 17.63 -0.75 -18.37
C CYS A 26 18.95 -1.41 -17.92
N GLY A 27 18.92 -2.62 -17.36
CA GLY A 27 20.12 -3.34 -16.90
C GLY A 27 20.51 -3.09 -15.44
N VAL A 28 19.74 -2.32 -14.67
CA VAL A 28 19.98 -2.15 -13.23
C VAL A 28 19.58 -3.42 -12.49
N ASN A 29 20.42 -3.88 -11.55
CA ASN A 29 20.20 -5.14 -10.83
C ASN A 29 20.29 -5.01 -9.29
N LEU A 30 20.60 -3.82 -8.78
CA LEU A 30 20.62 -3.47 -7.36
C LEU A 30 19.97 -2.11 -7.16
N MET A 31 18.91 -2.06 -6.35
CA MET A 31 18.32 -0.80 -5.90
C MET A 31 18.83 -0.46 -4.51
N LEU A 32 19.41 0.74 -4.38
CA LEU A 32 19.83 1.32 -3.10
C LEU A 32 18.61 1.85 -2.32
N GLY A 33 17.71 0.93 -1.96
CA GLY A 33 16.52 1.16 -1.15
C GLY A 33 15.86 -0.17 -0.73
N PRO A 34 14.80 -0.09 0.08
CA PRO A 34 14.11 1.12 0.53
C PRO A 34 14.85 1.85 1.66
N VAL A 35 14.43 3.10 1.90
CA VAL A 35 14.81 3.87 3.09
C VAL A 35 14.05 3.29 4.29
N LEU A 36 14.78 2.86 5.31
CA LEU A 36 14.29 2.24 6.54
C LEU A 36 14.42 3.17 7.76
N ASP A 37 14.95 4.37 7.56
CA ASP A 37 15.11 5.38 8.61
C ASP A 37 13.76 5.88 9.16
N VAL A 38 13.73 6.09 10.49
CA VAL A 38 12.58 6.66 11.21
C VAL A 38 12.88 8.11 11.61
N LEU A 39 12.04 9.06 11.19
CA LEU A 39 12.26 10.50 11.42
C LEU A 39 11.76 10.98 12.79
N ASN A 40 12.44 10.65 13.89
CA ASN A 40 11.98 11.10 15.21
C ASN A 40 12.44 12.53 15.54
N ASN A 41 13.47 13.04 14.87
CA ASN A 41 13.95 14.41 15.07
C ASN A 41 13.26 15.39 14.10
N ALA A 42 12.31 16.17 14.60
CA ALA A 42 11.62 17.19 13.80
C ALA A 42 12.47 18.45 13.51
N ARG A 43 13.55 18.69 14.28
CA ARG A 43 14.40 19.88 14.12
C ARG A 43 15.34 19.75 12.93
N TYR A 44 15.98 18.59 12.79
CA TYR A 44 16.92 18.29 11.71
C TYR A 44 16.48 17.05 10.95
N GLN A 45 15.97 17.26 9.74
CA GLN A 45 15.49 16.21 8.86
C GLN A 45 16.31 16.17 7.56
N PRO A 46 17.54 15.61 7.58
CA PRO A 46 18.36 15.51 6.36
C PRO A 46 17.69 14.64 5.29
N LEU A 47 16.83 13.69 5.70
CA LEU A 47 16.09 12.82 4.79
C LEU A 47 14.78 13.44 4.28
N GLY A 48 14.09 14.23 5.11
CA GLY A 48 12.77 14.81 4.80
C GLY A 48 11.80 13.78 4.19
N VAL A 49 11.21 14.10 3.05
CA VAL A 49 10.19 13.26 2.38
C VAL A 49 10.70 11.91 1.88
N ARG A 50 12.01 11.64 1.92
CA ARG A 50 12.60 10.33 1.58
C ARG A 50 12.22 9.24 2.56
N ALA A 51 12.06 9.58 3.84
CA ALA A 51 11.63 8.62 4.85
C ALA A 51 10.11 8.40 4.80
N THR A 52 9.65 7.30 5.39
CA THR A 52 8.21 6.97 5.45
C THR A 52 7.48 7.89 6.43
N GLY A 53 8.07 8.12 7.61
CA GLY A 53 7.48 8.92 8.70
C GLY A 53 8.31 8.77 9.99
N ASP A 54 7.70 9.08 11.12
CA ASP A 54 8.30 9.07 12.46
C ASP A 54 7.81 7.90 13.35
N ASP A 55 6.98 6.99 12.81
CA ASP A 55 6.50 5.80 13.54
C ASP A 55 7.27 4.54 13.12
N PRO A 56 8.11 3.93 13.98
CA PRO A 56 8.96 2.81 13.60
C PRO A 56 8.19 1.60 13.01
N GLN A 57 6.99 1.34 13.50
CA GLN A 57 6.16 0.22 13.02
C GLN A 57 5.59 0.50 11.63
N GLU A 58 5.12 1.72 11.39
CA GLU A 58 4.69 2.13 10.05
C GLU A 58 5.87 2.14 9.07
N VAL A 59 7.03 2.69 9.45
CA VAL A 59 8.24 2.63 8.62
C VAL A 59 8.59 1.18 8.28
N SER A 60 8.57 0.27 9.25
CA SER A 60 8.79 -1.15 9.02
C SER A 60 7.77 -1.76 8.06
N GLN A 61 6.48 -1.48 8.23
CA GLN A 61 5.42 -2.01 7.37
C GLN A 61 5.64 -1.60 5.90
N TYR A 62 5.88 -0.32 5.63
CA TYR A 62 6.11 0.19 4.28
C TYR A 62 7.45 -0.30 3.72
N GLY A 63 8.49 -0.38 4.55
CA GLY A 63 9.79 -0.93 4.17
C GLY A 63 9.70 -2.40 3.74
N LEU A 64 8.96 -3.24 4.47
CA LEU A 64 8.77 -4.65 4.12
C LEU A 64 7.92 -4.84 2.85
N ALA A 65 6.92 -3.99 2.64
CA ALA A 65 6.13 -3.98 1.40
C ALA A 65 7.02 -3.60 0.20
N ALA A 66 7.84 -2.56 0.35
CA ALA A 66 8.81 -2.14 -0.65
C ALA A 66 9.85 -3.23 -0.99
N LEU A 67 10.43 -3.87 0.04
CA LEU A 67 11.36 -4.99 -0.15
C LEU A 67 10.71 -6.15 -0.93
N SER A 68 9.43 -6.43 -0.65
CA SER A 68 8.70 -7.47 -1.36
C SER A 68 8.49 -7.09 -2.84
N GLY A 69 8.19 -5.83 -3.14
CA GLY A 69 8.03 -5.34 -4.51
C GLY A 69 9.33 -5.43 -5.32
N ILE A 70 10.45 -5.01 -4.73
CA ILE A 70 11.79 -5.10 -5.34
C ILE A 70 12.16 -6.55 -5.63
N ARG A 71 11.95 -7.44 -4.65
CA ARG A 71 12.27 -8.86 -4.77
C ARG A 71 11.44 -9.55 -5.85
N ASP A 72 10.14 -9.27 -5.92
CA ASP A 72 9.23 -9.85 -6.91
C ASP A 72 9.52 -9.37 -8.33
N ALA A 73 10.15 -8.20 -8.49
CA ALA A 73 10.68 -7.73 -9.77
C ALA A 73 12.03 -8.40 -10.14
N GLY A 74 12.56 -9.29 -9.30
CA GLY A 74 13.79 -10.04 -9.57
C GLY A 74 15.08 -9.22 -9.43
N MET A 75 15.07 -8.18 -8.60
CA MET A 75 16.20 -7.26 -8.36
C MET A 75 16.70 -7.37 -6.91
N ALA A 76 17.99 -7.07 -6.68
CA ALA A 76 18.53 -6.97 -5.33
C ALA A 76 18.07 -5.68 -4.63
N SER A 77 17.81 -5.80 -3.32
CA SER A 77 17.45 -4.69 -2.46
C SER A 77 18.59 -4.31 -1.50
N CYS A 78 18.69 -3.03 -1.16
CA CYS A 78 19.67 -2.53 -0.21
C CYS A 78 19.02 -1.51 0.75
N GLY A 79 18.68 -1.98 1.95
CA GLY A 79 18.06 -1.17 2.99
C GLY A 79 19.03 -0.12 3.53
N LYS A 80 18.55 1.07 3.88
CA LYS A 80 19.41 2.19 4.29
C LYS A 80 18.73 3.20 5.22
N HIS A 81 19.45 3.97 6.02
CA HIS A 81 20.92 4.00 6.19
C HIS A 81 21.25 3.52 7.60
N PHE A 82 21.91 2.37 7.70
CA PHE A 82 22.18 1.74 8.99
C PHE A 82 23.29 2.49 9.76
N PRO A 83 23.17 2.71 11.09
CA PRO A 83 22.08 2.29 11.98
C PRO A 83 20.85 3.21 11.93
N SER A 84 21.00 4.50 11.64
CA SER A 84 19.89 5.41 11.32
C SER A 84 20.40 6.77 10.87
N TYR A 85 19.78 7.36 9.84
CA TYR A 85 19.92 8.79 9.50
C TYR A 85 18.74 9.64 9.98
N GLY A 86 17.71 9.02 10.58
CA GLY A 86 16.48 9.73 10.92
C GLY A 86 16.54 10.57 12.19
N ASN A 87 17.54 10.34 13.04
CA ASN A 87 17.70 10.98 14.35
C ASN A 87 19.04 11.70 14.52
N LEU A 88 19.64 12.12 13.41
CA LEU A 88 20.93 12.81 13.42
C LEU A 88 20.82 14.18 14.09
N ASP A 89 21.87 14.52 14.83
CA ASP A 89 22.11 15.85 15.38
C ASP A 89 23.45 16.40 14.85
N PHE A 90 23.60 17.72 14.92
CA PHE A 90 24.83 18.42 14.52
C PHE A 90 25.34 19.22 15.71
N LEU A 91 26.54 18.92 16.19
CA LEU A 91 27.17 19.64 17.31
C LEU A 91 27.68 21.03 16.91
N GLY A 92 27.78 21.31 15.61
CA GLY A 92 28.32 22.56 15.07
C GLY A 92 27.65 22.98 13.75
N SER A 93 28.42 23.06 12.67
CA SER A 93 27.93 23.48 11.35
C SER A 93 27.22 22.32 10.62
N ASN A 94 26.36 22.62 9.64
CA ASN A 94 25.75 21.60 8.77
C ASN A 94 26.76 20.84 7.87
N LEU A 95 28.05 21.20 7.93
CA LEU A 95 29.14 20.52 7.21
C LEU A 95 29.84 19.47 8.08
N ASP A 96 29.59 19.48 9.39
CA ASP A 96 30.20 18.56 10.33
C ASP A 96 29.56 17.17 10.19
N VAL A 97 30.29 16.14 10.62
CA VAL A 97 29.77 14.76 10.62
C VAL A 97 28.49 14.71 11.45
N PRO A 98 27.35 14.28 10.89
CA PRO A 98 26.13 14.15 11.68
C PRO A 98 26.31 13.01 12.69
N ILE A 99 25.85 13.23 13.92
CA ILE A 99 26.01 12.26 15.02
C ILE A 99 24.68 11.72 15.52
N ILE A 100 24.73 10.49 16.03
CA ILE A 100 23.65 9.87 16.80
C ILE A 100 24.03 9.96 18.28
N THR A 101 23.17 10.62 19.07
CA THR A 101 23.37 10.79 20.52
C THR A 101 22.60 9.77 21.37
N GLN A 102 21.66 9.05 20.75
CA GLN A 102 20.82 8.06 21.42
C GLN A 102 21.64 6.83 21.83
N THR A 103 21.27 6.18 22.93
CA THR A 103 21.87 4.91 23.35
C THR A 103 21.41 3.75 22.47
N LEU A 104 22.10 2.61 22.55
CA LEU A 104 21.72 1.43 21.78
C LEU A 104 20.32 0.92 22.14
N GLU A 105 19.93 0.98 23.41
CA GLU A 105 18.59 0.60 23.89
C GLU A 105 17.51 1.49 23.28
N GLU A 106 17.73 2.80 23.25
CA GLU A 106 16.80 3.76 22.63
C GLU A 106 16.66 3.52 21.12
N LEU A 107 17.79 3.26 20.44
CA LEU A 107 17.81 2.90 19.02
C LEU A 107 17.07 1.58 18.78
N SER A 108 17.26 0.57 19.63
CA SER A 108 16.62 -0.76 19.53
C SER A 108 15.09 -0.71 19.68
N LEU A 109 14.59 0.20 20.52
CA LEU A 109 13.15 0.43 20.71
C LEU A 109 12.53 1.31 19.61
N SER A 110 13.33 2.00 18.80
CA SER A 110 12.86 2.94 17.79
C SER A 110 13.53 2.75 16.42
N ALA A 111 14.64 3.43 16.17
CA ALA A 111 15.26 3.55 14.85
C ALA A 111 15.70 2.22 14.22
N LEU A 112 16.08 1.23 15.02
CA LEU A 112 16.52 -0.09 14.56
C LEU A 112 15.35 -1.04 14.24
N VAL A 113 14.13 -0.73 14.65
CA VAL A 113 12.96 -1.61 14.44
C VAL A 113 12.76 -1.98 12.97
N PRO A 114 12.77 -1.03 12.00
CA PRO A 114 12.61 -1.36 10.59
C PRO A 114 13.76 -2.22 10.05
N PHE A 115 15.00 -1.96 10.47
CA PHE A 115 16.18 -2.73 10.07
C PHE A 115 16.13 -4.17 10.60
N ARG A 116 15.85 -4.35 11.89
CA ARG A 116 15.69 -5.66 12.52
C ARG A 116 14.59 -6.48 11.82
N ASN A 117 13.44 -5.87 11.56
CA ASN A 117 12.34 -6.54 10.89
C ASN A 117 12.66 -6.87 9.43
N ALA A 118 13.39 -6.00 8.72
CA ALA A 118 13.85 -6.26 7.36
C ALA A 118 14.82 -7.45 7.30
N ILE A 119 15.77 -7.53 8.23
CA ILE A 119 16.70 -8.66 8.37
C ILE A 119 15.91 -9.95 8.68
N ALA A 120 15.06 -9.92 9.71
CA ALA A 120 14.26 -11.07 10.12
C ALA A 120 13.31 -11.59 9.02
N SER A 121 12.89 -10.73 8.08
CA SER A 121 12.06 -11.14 6.95
C SER A 121 12.76 -12.07 5.95
N GLY A 122 14.10 -12.10 5.95
CA GLY A 122 14.90 -12.82 4.95
C GLY A 122 14.77 -12.28 3.52
N LYS A 123 14.23 -11.05 3.36
CA LYS A 123 14.04 -10.37 2.06
C LYS A 123 15.07 -9.28 1.77
N LEU A 124 15.88 -8.91 2.75
CA LEU A 124 16.92 -7.90 2.61
C LEU A 124 18.22 -8.53 2.12
N ASP A 125 18.79 -7.97 1.05
CA ASP A 125 19.95 -8.59 0.38
C ASP A 125 21.25 -7.88 0.69
N ALA A 126 21.17 -6.56 0.76
CA ALA A 126 22.25 -5.70 1.16
C ALA A 126 21.78 -4.70 2.23
N MET A 127 22.72 -4.19 3.01
CA MET A 127 22.53 -3.12 3.96
C MET A 127 23.53 -2.01 3.64
N PHE A 128 23.02 -0.79 3.47
CA PHE A 128 23.84 0.39 3.31
C PHE A 128 24.15 0.97 4.69
N VAL A 129 25.42 1.05 5.05
CA VAL A 129 25.89 1.58 6.32
C VAL A 129 26.24 3.05 6.15
N GLY A 130 25.63 3.91 6.96
CA GLY A 130 25.80 5.37 6.87
C GLY A 130 27.15 5.85 7.41
N GLY A 131 27.60 7.01 6.93
CA GLY A 131 28.82 7.71 7.35
C GLY A 131 28.62 8.66 8.53
N CYS A 132 27.64 8.41 9.40
CA CYS A 132 27.35 9.20 10.61
C CYS A 132 28.19 8.74 11.81
N GLY A 133 28.50 9.65 12.73
CA GLY A 133 29.09 9.32 14.02
C GLY A 133 28.05 8.83 15.03
N ILE A 134 28.51 8.18 16.10
CA ILE A 134 27.69 7.83 17.26
C ILE A 134 28.48 8.30 18.48
N SER A 135 27.88 9.16 19.29
CA SER A 135 28.51 9.71 20.49
C SER A 135 27.52 9.64 21.64
N ASN A 136 27.65 8.57 22.42
CA ASN A 136 26.88 8.33 23.63
C ASN A 136 27.77 7.57 24.66
N PRO A 137 27.34 7.42 25.92
CA PRO A 137 28.16 6.75 26.94
C PRO A 137 28.56 5.30 26.63
N SER A 138 27.78 4.61 25.79
CA SER A 138 28.01 3.20 25.42
C SER A 138 28.86 3.02 24.15
N MET A 139 28.94 4.03 23.29
CA MET A 139 29.57 3.93 21.98
C MET A 139 30.03 5.31 21.51
N ASN A 140 31.30 5.42 21.15
CA ASN A 140 31.90 6.63 20.59
C ASN A 140 32.67 6.30 19.32
N VAL A 141 32.05 6.50 18.16
CA VAL A 141 32.62 6.20 16.84
C VAL A 141 32.45 7.40 15.91
N SER A 142 33.48 7.70 15.12
CA SER A 142 33.45 8.82 14.18
C SER A 142 32.55 8.55 12.97
N HIS A 143 32.58 7.32 12.43
CA HIS A 143 31.73 6.91 11.33
C HIS A 143 31.29 5.45 11.49
N ALA A 144 29.97 5.21 11.51
CA ALA A 144 29.34 3.90 11.57
C ALA A 144 29.86 2.97 10.46
N CYS A 145 29.83 3.47 9.22
CA CYS A 145 30.78 3.26 8.13
C CYS A 145 31.99 2.32 8.34
N LEU A 146 32.83 2.77 9.26
CA LEU A 146 34.23 2.43 9.40
C LEU A 146 34.53 1.82 10.78
N SER A 147 33.49 1.39 11.50
CA SER A 147 33.58 0.85 12.85
C SER A 147 33.08 -0.59 12.89
N ASP A 148 33.92 -1.47 13.41
CA ASP A 148 33.63 -2.86 13.73
C ASP A 148 32.50 -3.00 14.76
N GLN A 149 32.46 -2.13 15.77
CA GLN A 149 31.37 -2.07 16.75
C GLN A 149 29.98 -1.89 16.11
N VAL A 150 29.90 -1.17 14.99
CA VAL A 150 28.63 -0.96 14.29
C VAL A 150 28.37 -2.04 13.26
N VAL A 151 29.36 -2.37 12.43
CA VAL A 151 29.13 -3.29 11.30
C VAL A 151 29.25 -4.74 11.73
N ASP A 152 30.33 -5.18 12.37
CA ASP A 152 30.49 -6.59 12.76
C ASP A 152 29.76 -6.91 14.09
N ASP A 153 29.84 -6.07 15.12
CA ASP A 153 29.18 -6.38 16.40
C ASP A 153 27.66 -6.16 16.32
N LEU A 154 27.21 -4.94 16.02
CA LEU A 154 25.78 -4.65 15.99
C LEU A 154 25.05 -5.26 14.77
N LEU A 155 25.51 -5.00 13.54
CA LEU A 155 24.79 -5.47 12.35
C LEU A 155 24.94 -6.98 12.10
N ARG A 156 26.16 -7.53 12.18
CA ARG A 156 26.36 -8.97 11.91
C ARG A 156 26.02 -9.85 13.11
N THR A 157 26.53 -9.52 14.30
CA THR A 157 26.46 -10.40 15.45
C THR A 157 25.13 -10.26 16.20
N GLU A 158 24.76 -9.04 16.58
CA GLU A 158 23.53 -8.81 17.36
C GLU A 158 22.26 -8.92 16.49
N LEU A 159 22.23 -8.26 15.32
CA LEU A 159 21.06 -8.29 14.43
C LEU A 159 21.04 -9.49 13.47
N GLY A 160 22.13 -10.26 13.38
CA GLY A 160 22.18 -11.50 12.60
C GLY A 160 22.17 -11.31 11.07
N PHE A 161 22.61 -10.17 10.54
CA PHE A 161 22.57 -9.92 9.10
C PHE A 161 23.67 -10.69 8.34
N ASP A 162 23.29 -11.57 7.41
CA ASP A 162 24.24 -12.33 6.56
C ASP A 162 24.33 -11.83 5.10
N GLY A 163 23.63 -10.75 4.75
CA GLY A 163 23.67 -10.16 3.40
C GLY A 163 24.92 -9.31 3.11
N VAL A 164 24.92 -8.53 2.04
CA VAL A 164 26.07 -7.68 1.68
C VAL A 164 26.03 -6.36 2.45
N ALA A 165 27.07 -5.99 3.18
CA ALA A 165 27.20 -4.66 3.78
C ALA A 165 27.94 -3.72 2.82
N ILE A 166 27.35 -2.55 2.55
CA ILE A 166 27.89 -1.54 1.64
C ILE A 166 28.22 -0.29 2.45
N SER A 167 29.43 0.24 2.31
CA SER A 167 29.82 1.49 2.97
C SER A 167 29.06 2.69 2.40
N GLU A 168 29.03 3.79 3.16
CA GLU A 168 28.76 5.10 2.61
C GLU A 168 29.84 5.48 1.58
N CYS A 169 29.53 6.45 0.72
CA CYS A 169 30.48 6.95 -0.26
C CYS A 169 31.70 7.59 0.41
N LEU A 170 32.88 7.01 0.23
CA LEU A 170 34.12 7.52 0.84
C LEU A 170 34.61 8.84 0.23
N GLU A 171 34.01 9.28 -0.88
CA GLU A 171 34.23 10.63 -1.45
C GLU A 171 33.43 11.73 -0.74
N MET A 172 32.68 11.41 0.33
CA MET A 172 32.08 12.45 1.16
C MET A 172 33.17 13.27 1.83
N GLU A 173 33.07 14.60 1.75
CA GLU A 173 34.07 15.56 2.23
C GLU A 173 34.50 15.28 3.68
N ALA A 174 33.51 15.04 4.54
CA ALA A 174 33.71 14.65 5.94
C ALA A 174 34.57 13.38 6.13
N LEU A 175 34.41 12.38 5.27
CA LEU A 175 35.17 11.13 5.34
C LEU A 175 36.56 11.27 4.70
N SER A 176 36.63 11.95 3.55
CA SER A 176 37.88 12.10 2.80
C SER A 176 38.88 13.02 3.51
N HIS A 177 38.40 14.09 4.16
CA HIS A 177 39.24 15.06 4.84
C HIS A 177 39.84 14.49 6.14
N ASP A 178 39.06 13.71 6.90
CA ASP A 178 39.49 13.21 8.22
C ASP A 178 40.47 12.03 8.12
N LEU A 179 40.28 11.13 7.14
CA LEU A 179 41.01 9.85 7.09
C LEU A 179 41.82 9.66 5.81
N GLY A 180 41.47 10.33 4.71
CA GLY A 180 41.92 9.98 3.38
C GLY A 180 41.31 8.67 2.87
N VAL A 181 41.27 8.52 1.55
CA VAL A 181 40.50 7.44 0.90
C VAL A 181 41.15 6.08 1.13
N GLN A 182 42.48 5.99 1.09
CA GLN A 182 43.19 4.73 1.35
C GLN A 182 42.85 4.14 2.72
N ASN A 183 42.98 4.94 3.78
CA ASN A 183 42.66 4.50 5.14
C ASN A 183 41.17 4.20 5.29
N GLY A 184 40.30 5.02 4.67
CA GLY A 184 38.86 4.80 4.65
C GLY A 184 38.49 3.42 4.09
N VAL A 185 39.11 3.00 2.99
CA VAL A 185 38.88 1.68 2.38
C VAL A 185 39.32 0.56 3.31
N VAL A 186 40.53 0.66 3.87
CA VAL A 186 41.07 -0.36 4.78
C VAL A 186 40.15 -0.51 6.00
N ARG A 187 39.77 0.61 6.62
CA ARG A 187 38.86 0.63 7.77
C ARG A 187 37.47 0.10 7.46
N ALA A 188 36.89 0.45 6.30
CA ALA A 188 35.58 -0.06 5.90
C ALA A 188 35.57 -1.59 5.77
N VAL A 189 36.61 -2.16 5.15
CA VAL A 189 36.74 -3.61 4.96
C VAL A 189 37.01 -4.32 6.29
N GLN A 190 37.87 -3.76 7.14
CA GLN A 190 38.11 -4.28 8.49
C GLN A 190 36.84 -4.25 9.34
N ALA A 191 36.09 -3.15 9.31
CA ALA A 191 34.90 -2.95 10.11
C ALA A 191 33.80 -3.99 9.84
N GLY A 192 33.64 -4.41 8.59
CA GLY A 192 32.47 -5.22 8.28
C GLY A 192 31.94 -5.14 6.85
N CYS A 193 32.32 -4.09 6.10
CA CYS A 193 31.79 -3.86 4.77
C CYS A 193 32.32 -4.89 3.75
N ASP A 194 31.42 -5.37 2.89
CA ASP A 194 31.76 -6.28 1.80
C ASP A 194 31.93 -5.54 0.47
N LEU A 195 31.30 -4.36 0.32
CA LEU A 195 31.47 -3.43 -0.79
C LEU A 195 31.79 -2.04 -0.27
N VAL A 196 32.79 -1.39 -0.88
CA VAL A 196 33.17 -0.01 -0.57
C VAL A 196 32.72 0.89 -1.72
N LEU A 197 32.00 1.96 -1.40
CA LEU A 197 31.37 2.82 -2.40
C LEU A 197 32.21 4.06 -2.71
N LEU A 198 32.50 4.30 -3.99
CA LEU A 198 33.13 5.49 -4.54
C LEU A 198 32.40 5.86 -5.84
N CYS A 199 31.84 7.06 -5.92
CA CYS A 199 30.77 7.39 -6.88
C CYS A 199 31.17 8.32 -8.03
N ARG A 200 32.22 9.12 -7.91
CA ARG A 200 32.44 10.27 -8.81
C ARG A 200 33.80 10.23 -9.50
N ALA A 201 34.88 10.17 -8.75
CA ALA A 201 36.22 10.50 -9.26
C ALA A 201 37.08 9.25 -9.50
N TYR A 202 37.57 9.07 -10.73
CA TYR A 202 38.30 7.86 -11.15
C TYR A 202 39.69 7.74 -10.49
N ASP A 203 40.40 8.85 -10.32
CA ASP A 203 41.64 8.93 -9.58
C ASP A 203 41.47 8.50 -8.12
N VAL A 204 40.38 8.91 -7.48
CA VAL A 204 40.02 8.48 -6.12
C VAL A 204 39.68 6.99 -6.06
N GLN A 205 39.04 6.44 -7.10
CA GLN A 205 38.81 4.99 -7.22
C GLN A 205 40.13 4.21 -7.36
N LEU A 206 41.11 4.75 -8.12
CA LEU A 206 42.45 4.15 -8.20
C LEU A 206 43.19 4.20 -6.87
N GLU A 207 43.07 5.30 -6.14
CA GLU A 207 43.60 5.44 -4.79
C GLU A 207 43.00 4.38 -3.85
N ALA A 208 41.68 4.18 -3.91
CA ALA A 208 41.00 3.17 -3.12
C ALA A 208 41.51 1.74 -3.40
N ILE A 209 41.72 1.40 -4.68
CA ILE A 209 42.28 0.09 -5.07
C ILE A 209 43.70 -0.07 -4.52
N LYS A 210 44.53 0.98 -4.57
CA LYS A 210 45.88 0.97 -3.98
C LYS A 210 45.81 0.77 -2.46
N GLY A 211 44.92 1.48 -1.77
CA GLY A 211 44.71 1.33 -0.33
C GLY A 211 44.28 -0.08 0.07
N LEU A 212 43.34 -0.68 -0.67
CA LEU A 212 42.94 -2.07 -0.44
C LEU A 212 44.11 -3.04 -0.62
N LYS A 213 44.91 -2.86 -1.68
CA LYS A 213 46.09 -3.69 -1.94
C LYS A 213 47.09 -3.60 -0.79
N LEU A 214 47.45 -2.39 -0.37
CA LEU A 214 48.39 -2.15 0.73
C LEU A 214 47.87 -2.77 2.03
N GLY A 215 46.58 -2.57 2.36
CA GLY A 215 45.99 -3.18 3.56
C GLY A 215 46.06 -4.71 3.58
N ILE A 216 46.06 -5.37 2.42
CA ILE A 216 46.26 -6.83 2.32
C ILE A 216 47.74 -7.19 2.45
N GLU A 217 48.63 -6.47 1.74
CA GLU A 217 50.08 -6.71 1.76
C GLU A 217 50.68 -6.52 3.17
N ASP A 218 50.21 -5.52 3.91
CA ASP A 218 50.63 -5.21 5.28
C ASP A 218 49.97 -6.12 6.33
N GLY A 219 49.09 -7.04 5.91
CA GLY A 219 48.39 -7.98 6.81
C GLY A 219 47.28 -7.36 7.66
N ILE A 220 46.98 -6.08 7.47
CA ILE A 220 45.90 -5.35 8.16
C ILE A 220 44.52 -5.95 7.80
N ILE A 221 44.33 -6.35 6.54
CA ILE A 221 43.16 -7.07 6.05
C ILE A 221 43.54 -8.53 5.83
N SER A 222 43.03 -9.43 6.67
CA SER A 222 43.27 -10.86 6.50
C SER A 222 42.57 -11.40 5.24
N MET A 223 43.20 -12.39 4.58
CA MET A 223 42.57 -13.08 3.45
C MET A 223 41.27 -13.78 3.83
N ALA A 224 41.14 -14.27 5.08
CA ALA A 224 39.90 -14.85 5.57
C ALA A 224 38.74 -13.84 5.59
N ARG A 225 39.00 -12.60 6.03
CA ARG A 225 38.05 -11.49 6.00
C ARG A 225 37.61 -11.19 4.57
N LEU A 226 38.58 -11.04 3.66
CA LEU A 226 38.31 -10.76 2.24
C LEU A 226 37.46 -11.87 1.59
N MET A 227 37.82 -13.13 1.81
CA MET A 227 37.09 -14.27 1.24
C MET A 227 35.66 -14.38 1.78
N LYS A 228 35.41 -13.99 3.03
CA LYS A 228 34.06 -13.90 3.61
C LYS A 228 33.21 -12.88 2.83
N SER A 229 33.76 -11.69 2.56
CA SER A 229 33.10 -10.66 1.76
C SER A 229 32.83 -11.12 0.33
N VAL A 230 33.83 -11.69 -0.34
CA VAL A 230 33.71 -12.22 -1.70
C VAL A 230 32.60 -13.27 -1.78
N LYS A 231 32.52 -14.20 -0.82
CA LYS A 231 31.48 -15.23 -0.78
C LYS A 231 30.07 -14.63 -0.73
N ARG A 232 29.86 -13.57 0.07
CA ARG A 232 28.55 -12.89 0.15
C ARG A 232 28.20 -12.15 -1.14
N VAL A 233 29.16 -11.45 -1.73
CA VAL A 233 28.97 -10.73 -3.00
C VAL A 233 28.65 -11.71 -4.13
N LEU A 234 29.34 -12.85 -4.21
CA LEU A 234 29.05 -13.89 -5.20
C LEU A 234 27.70 -14.56 -4.96
N LYS A 235 27.32 -14.84 -3.71
CA LYS A 235 25.99 -15.35 -3.34
C LYS A 235 24.87 -14.39 -3.77
N LEU A 236 25.07 -13.08 -3.58
CA LEU A 236 24.14 -12.05 -4.04
C LEU A 236 24.02 -12.04 -5.56
N LYS A 237 25.16 -11.98 -6.28
CA LYS A 237 25.20 -11.99 -7.75
C LYS A 237 24.49 -13.21 -8.33
N ALA A 238 24.84 -14.41 -7.86
CA ALA A 238 24.28 -15.67 -8.35
C ALA A 238 22.75 -15.77 -8.21
N ARG A 239 22.18 -15.12 -7.19
CA ARG A 239 20.74 -15.10 -6.97
C ARG A 239 20.01 -14.08 -7.84
N CYS A 240 20.63 -12.94 -8.13
CA CYS A 240 19.96 -11.80 -8.79
C CYS A 240 20.19 -11.73 -10.31
N THR A 241 21.33 -12.25 -10.79
CA THR A 241 21.70 -12.15 -12.20
C THR A 241 22.54 -13.33 -12.68
N SER A 242 22.63 -13.44 -14.00
CA SER A 242 23.50 -14.36 -14.75
C SER A 242 24.10 -13.59 -15.93
N TRP A 243 25.14 -14.12 -16.58
CA TRP A 243 25.67 -13.50 -17.81
C TRP A 243 24.63 -13.44 -18.92
N SER A 244 23.77 -14.45 -19.05
CA SER A 244 22.64 -14.42 -20.00
C SER A 244 21.68 -13.27 -19.70
N LYS A 245 21.24 -13.11 -18.44
CA LYS A 245 20.35 -12.02 -18.03
C LYS A 245 21.00 -10.64 -18.15
N ALA A 246 22.28 -10.53 -17.80
CA ALA A 246 23.00 -9.25 -17.81
C ALA A 246 23.29 -8.75 -19.24
N LEU A 247 23.63 -9.66 -20.16
CA LEU A 247 23.93 -9.32 -21.57
C LEU A 247 22.66 -9.21 -22.44
N GLN A 248 21.51 -9.66 -21.94
CA GLN A 248 20.22 -9.59 -22.63
C GLN A 248 19.16 -8.95 -21.72
N PRO A 249 19.31 -7.67 -21.34
CA PRO A 249 18.25 -6.98 -20.63
C PRO A 249 16.99 -6.90 -21.51
N PRO A 250 15.78 -6.88 -20.92
CA PRO A 250 14.51 -6.79 -21.67
C PRO A 250 14.45 -5.61 -22.65
N GLY A 251 15.24 -4.56 -22.42
CA GLY A 251 15.39 -3.43 -23.33
C GLY A 251 14.27 -2.39 -23.20
N THR A 252 14.40 -1.30 -23.95
CA THR A 252 13.49 -0.15 -23.88
C THR A 252 12.10 -0.43 -24.46
N SER A 253 11.94 -1.48 -25.28
CA SER A 253 10.64 -1.91 -25.82
C SER A 253 9.66 -2.32 -24.72
N LEU A 254 10.16 -2.96 -23.65
CA LEU A 254 9.35 -3.30 -22.48
C LEU A 254 8.84 -2.05 -21.76
N LEU A 255 9.65 -0.98 -21.70
CA LEU A 255 9.26 0.27 -21.04
C LEU A 255 8.03 0.90 -21.72
N SER A 256 7.97 0.88 -23.05
CA SER A 256 6.80 1.38 -23.79
C SER A 256 5.52 0.60 -23.47
N GLN A 257 5.62 -0.71 -23.21
CA GLN A 257 4.48 -1.54 -22.84
C GLN A 257 4.03 -1.28 -21.40
N LEU A 258 4.98 -1.07 -20.48
CA LEU A 258 4.71 -0.82 -19.05
C LEU A 258 4.17 0.59 -18.80
N HIS A 259 4.61 1.57 -19.58
CA HIS A 259 4.38 3.00 -19.36
C HIS A 259 2.90 3.37 -19.08
N PRO A 260 1.89 2.92 -19.85
CA PRO A 260 0.50 3.29 -19.57
C PRO A 260 0.02 2.85 -18.17
N SER A 261 0.38 1.62 -17.78
CA SER A 261 -0.02 1.05 -16.49
C SER A 261 0.69 1.73 -15.31
N HIS A 262 1.98 2.03 -15.48
CA HIS A 262 2.79 2.69 -14.46
C HIS A 262 2.45 4.18 -14.32
N LEU A 263 2.10 4.85 -15.42
CA LEU A 263 1.57 6.21 -15.39
C LEU A 263 0.23 6.28 -14.66
N ALA A 264 -0.66 5.31 -14.90
CA ALA A 264 -1.92 5.20 -14.16
C ALA A 264 -1.68 4.95 -12.66
N LEU A 265 -0.75 4.08 -12.31
CA LEU A 265 -0.33 3.84 -10.93
C LEU A 265 0.23 5.11 -10.28
N SER A 266 1.13 5.81 -10.97
CA SER A 266 1.71 7.08 -10.51
C SER A 266 0.63 8.13 -10.25
N ARG A 267 -0.32 8.32 -11.19
CA ARG A 267 -1.45 9.25 -11.02
C ARG A 267 -2.27 8.93 -9.78
N ARG A 268 -2.69 7.67 -9.61
CA ARG A 268 -3.42 7.22 -8.41
C ARG A 268 -2.63 7.45 -7.13
N ALA A 269 -1.33 7.15 -7.13
CA ALA A 269 -0.48 7.33 -5.96
C ALA A 269 -0.38 8.81 -5.56
N TYR A 270 -0.23 9.72 -6.51
CA TYR A 270 -0.18 11.14 -6.22
C TYR A 270 -1.53 11.70 -5.79
N ASP A 271 -2.64 11.34 -6.46
CA ASP A 271 -3.99 11.77 -6.08
C ASP A 271 -4.32 11.38 -4.63
N ASP A 272 -4.04 10.13 -4.26
CA ASP A 272 -4.31 9.63 -2.91
C ASP A 272 -3.35 10.21 -1.85
N SER A 273 -2.20 10.75 -2.27
CA SER A 273 -1.18 11.29 -1.35
C SER A 273 -1.49 12.71 -0.89
N ILE A 274 -2.23 13.50 -1.69
CA ILE A 274 -2.52 14.90 -1.36
C ILE A 274 -3.21 14.95 0.01
N THR A 275 -2.60 15.67 0.94
CA THR A 275 -3.02 15.71 2.33
C THR A 275 -3.46 17.11 2.71
N VAL A 276 -4.74 17.29 3.01
CA VAL A 276 -5.24 18.52 3.64
C VAL A 276 -5.03 18.41 5.14
N ILE A 277 -4.02 19.10 5.66
CA ILE A 277 -3.75 19.10 7.10
C ILE A 277 -4.84 19.88 7.81
N ARG A 278 -5.23 21.03 7.26
CA ARG A 278 -6.29 21.90 7.80
C ARG A 278 -6.95 22.68 6.67
N ASP A 279 -8.23 22.95 6.82
CA ASP A 279 -8.97 23.89 5.97
C ASP A 279 -10.05 24.59 6.81
N LYS A 280 -9.64 25.55 7.65
CA LYS A 280 -10.54 26.18 8.64
C LYS A 280 -11.71 26.92 8.00
N GLU A 281 -11.43 27.60 6.88
CA GLU A 281 -12.39 28.44 6.17
C GLU A 281 -13.11 27.71 5.04
N LYS A 282 -12.89 26.38 4.90
CA LYS A 282 -13.45 25.55 3.81
C LYS A 282 -13.18 26.13 2.43
N LEU A 283 -11.92 26.51 2.19
CA LEU A 283 -11.48 27.13 0.94
C LEU A 283 -11.40 26.14 -0.22
N LEU A 284 -11.44 24.83 0.07
CA LEU A 284 -11.33 23.77 -0.93
C LEU A 284 -12.69 23.11 -1.20
N PRO A 285 -13.04 22.87 -2.47
CA PRO A 285 -12.31 23.28 -3.68
C PRO A 285 -12.45 24.79 -3.96
N LEU A 286 -11.51 25.35 -4.72
CA LEU A 286 -11.50 26.76 -5.13
C LEU A 286 -12.78 27.16 -5.89
N SER A 287 -13.42 26.22 -6.58
CA SER A 287 -14.71 26.43 -7.26
C SER A 287 -15.86 26.72 -6.29
N SER A 288 -15.70 26.40 -5.00
CA SER A 288 -16.68 26.69 -3.96
C SER A 288 -16.36 27.97 -3.18
N SER A 289 -15.10 28.39 -3.12
CA SER A 289 -14.65 29.52 -2.31
C SER A 289 -14.42 30.81 -3.11
N MET A 290 -14.28 30.70 -4.43
CA MET A 290 -14.05 31.81 -5.34
C MET A 290 -15.17 31.97 -6.37
N HIS A 291 -15.51 33.20 -6.70
CA HIS A 291 -16.45 33.55 -7.77
C HIS A 291 -15.72 33.74 -9.11
N PRO A 292 -16.40 33.50 -10.25
CA PRO A 292 -15.83 33.79 -11.56
C PRO A 292 -15.37 35.24 -11.69
N GLY A 293 -14.16 35.44 -12.21
CA GLY A 293 -13.55 36.76 -12.38
C GLY A 293 -12.77 37.29 -11.17
N GLU A 294 -12.79 36.59 -10.03
CA GLU A 294 -11.94 36.92 -8.89
C GLU A 294 -10.46 36.57 -9.16
N GLU A 295 -9.53 37.49 -8.89
CA GLU A 295 -8.10 37.27 -9.15
C GLU A 295 -7.49 36.30 -8.12
N LEU A 296 -6.80 35.26 -8.62
CA LEU A 296 -5.99 34.32 -7.86
C LEU A 296 -4.50 34.68 -8.00
N LEU A 297 -3.78 34.75 -6.89
CA LEU A 297 -2.34 34.98 -6.84
C LEU A 297 -1.59 33.73 -6.38
N LEU A 298 -0.65 33.27 -7.20
CA LEU A 298 0.30 32.23 -6.89
C LEU A 298 1.66 32.83 -6.52
N LEU A 299 2.15 32.53 -5.31
CA LEU A 299 3.45 32.93 -4.81
C LEU A 299 4.34 31.69 -4.63
N THR A 300 5.45 31.63 -5.36
CA THR A 300 6.33 30.44 -5.38
C THR A 300 7.77 30.76 -4.94
N PRO A 301 8.44 29.84 -4.23
CA PRO A 301 9.85 29.99 -3.92
C PRO A 301 10.69 29.63 -5.15
N LEU A 302 11.92 30.14 -5.20
CA LEU A 302 12.90 29.67 -6.17
C LEU A 302 13.55 28.38 -5.66
N VAL A 303 13.25 27.27 -6.32
CA VAL A 303 13.83 25.95 -6.01
C VAL A 303 14.70 25.46 -7.16
N LYS A 304 15.76 24.70 -6.85
CA LYS A 304 16.54 24.04 -7.90
C LYS A 304 15.68 22.94 -8.54
N PRO A 305 15.58 22.87 -9.88
CA PRO A 305 14.83 21.81 -10.54
C PRO A 305 15.45 20.45 -10.23
N LEU A 306 14.61 19.42 -10.09
CA LEU A 306 15.08 18.03 -10.11
C LEU A 306 15.56 17.73 -11.53
N PRO A 307 16.84 17.36 -11.74
CA PRO A 307 17.34 17.10 -13.09
C PRO A 307 16.61 15.89 -13.68
N ALA A 308 15.90 16.10 -14.78
CA ALA A 308 15.12 15.05 -15.46
C ALA A 308 16.00 13.93 -16.06
N SER A 309 17.26 14.23 -16.38
CA SER A 309 18.26 13.26 -16.86
C SER A 309 19.69 13.84 -16.77
N GLN A 310 20.71 12.98 -16.91
CA GLN A 310 22.12 13.42 -17.07
C GLN A 310 22.29 14.34 -18.30
N LEU A 311 21.55 14.10 -19.38
CA LEU A 311 21.56 14.92 -20.60
C LEU A 311 21.03 16.34 -20.33
N THR A 312 19.98 16.45 -19.51
CA THR A 312 19.43 17.76 -19.07
C THR A 312 20.41 18.51 -18.18
N LYS A 313 21.19 17.78 -17.38
CA LYS A 313 22.24 18.35 -16.51
C LYS A 313 23.45 18.85 -17.32
N SER A 314 23.88 18.13 -18.36
CA SER A 314 24.97 18.55 -19.23
C SER A 314 24.60 19.74 -20.11
N LEU A 315 23.38 19.77 -20.65
CA LEU A 315 22.88 20.88 -21.47
C LEU A 315 22.67 22.18 -20.66
N ALA A 316 22.37 22.07 -19.37
CA ALA A 316 22.27 23.23 -18.48
C ALA A 316 23.63 23.84 -18.08
N GLY A 317 24.74 23.10 -18.29
CA GLY A 317 26.10 23.51 -17.90
C GLY A 317 26.95 24.13 -19.03
N SER A 318 26.53 24.03 -20.29
CA SER A 318 27.31 24.55 -21.44
C SER A 318 26.95 25.99 -21.76
N LYS A 319 27.83 26.96 -21.47
CA LYS A 319 27.81 28.30 -22.09
C LYS A 319 28.40 28.23 -23.51
N PRO A 320 27.92 29.07 -24.46
CA PRO A 320 28.59 29.28 -25.74
C PRO A 320 29.72 30.31 -25.58
N ASN A 321 30.82 30.06 -26.28
CA ASN A 321 32.03 30.89 -26.50
C ASN A 321 33.17 30.82 -25.47
N GLY A 322 34.29 30.23 -25.93
CA GLY A 322 35.52 31.01 -26.10
C GLY A 322 36.64 30.89 -25.05
N GLN A 323 37.66 30.12 -25.44
CA GLN A 323 39.08 30.18 -25.05
C GLN A 323 39.58 29.41 -23.81
N SER A 324 40.69 28.72 -24.11
CA SER A 324 41.43 27.71 -23.38
C SER A 324 42.48 28.34 -22.47
N LEU A 325 42.45 27.96 -21.18
CA LEU A 325 43.63 27.93 -20.31
C LEU A 325 43.55 26.62 -19.51
N ILE A 326 44.57 25.78 -19.64
CA ILE A 326 44.69 24.46 -19.00
C ILE A 326 44.89 24.68 -17.49
N PRO A 327 43.96 24.29 -16.59
CA PRO A 327 44.19 24.30 -15.16
C PRO A 327 44.84 22.98 -14.73
N THR A 328 45.80 23.05 -13.80
CA THR A 328 46.38 21.88 -13.14
C THR A 328 45.32 21.08 -12.37
N ILE A 329 45.46 19.75 -12.43
CA ILE A 329 44.43 18.73 -12.13
C ILE A 329 44.01 18.69 -10.65
N HIS A 330 44.73 19.36 -9.75
CA HIS A 330 44.41 19.41 -8.32
C HIS A 330 43.68 20.70 -7.88
N ASP A 331 43.70 21.76 -8.68
CA ASP A 331 43.12 23.07 -8.31
C ASP A 331 41.73 23.33 -8.90
N SER A 332 41.28 22.54 -9.88
CA SER A 332 39.99 22.78 -10.53
C SER A 332 38.75 22.41 -9.69
N TRP A 333 38.95 21.85 -8.50
CA TRP A 333 37.86 21.30 -7.67
C TRP A 333 37.87 21.77 -6.21
N ASN A 334 38.77 22.70 -5.87
CA ASN A 334 38.66 23.50 -4.66
C ASN A 334 37.96 24.82 -5.00
N HIS A 335 36.75 24.99 -4.48
CA HIS A 335 36.02 26.27 -4.42
C HIS A 335 35.76 27.01 -5.75
N SER A 336 34.70 26.61 -6.49
CA SER A 336 34.03 27.53 -7.42
C SER A 336 32.50 27.38 -7.56
N GLU A 337 31.84 26.41 -6.90
CA GLU A 337 30.35 26.36 -6.92
C GLU A 337 29.67 27.21 -5.81
N ARG A 338 30.46 27.88 -4.97
CA ARG A 338 29.98 28.86 -4.00
C ARG A 338 30.58 30.23 -4.30
N GLU A 339 30.19 30.82 -5.43
CA GLU A 339 29.83 32.24 -5.53
C GLU A 339 29.64 32.66 -6.99
N ARG A 340 28.58 33.45 -7.21
CA ARG A 340 28.25 34.30 -8.36
C ARG A 340 27.56 33.65 -9.57
N GLY A 341 26.26 33.97 -9.64
CA GLY A 341 25.72 34.60 -10.84
C GLY A 341 25.28 33.66 -11.96
N SER A 342 24.35 32.76 -11.67
CA SER A 342 23.49 32.19 -12.70
C SER A 342 22.07 32.62 -12.40
N ILE A 343 21.46 33.38 -13.31
CA ILE A 343 20.02 33.67 -13.33
C ILE A 343 19.29 32.33 -13.04
N LEU A 344 18.52 32.30 -11.94
CA LEU A 344 17.94 31.08 -11.41
C LEU A 344 16.88 30.55 -12.38
N SER A 345 17.06 29.30 -12.85
CA SER A 345 16.02 28.51 -13.52
C SER A 345 14.81 28.19 -12.62
N GLY A 346 14.79 28.68 -11.38
CA GLY A 346 13.85 28.34 -10.32
C GLY A 346 12.42 28.81 -10.54
N GLU A 347 12.18 29.83 -11.38
CA GLU A 347 10.80 30.19 -11.77
C GLU A 347 10.15 29.09 -12.62
N GLY A 348 10.94 28.31 -13.36
CA GLY A 348 10.45 27.28 -14.28
C GLY A 348 9.74 26.12 -13.59
N VAL A 349 10.13 25.77 -12.37
CA VAL A 349 9.62 24.59 -11.64
C VAL A 349 8.12 24.69 -11.40
N PHE A 350 7.64 25.85 -10.96
CA PHE A 350 6.22 26.07 -10.69
C PHE A 350 5.48 26.79 -11.81
N ARG A 351 6.16 27.14 -12.91
CA ARG A 351 5.53 27.82 -14.05
C ARG A 351 4.47 26.96 -14.73
N GLU A 352 4.77 25.68 -14.94
CA GLU A 352 3.77 24.75 -15.51
C GLU A 352 2.62 24.51 -14.54
N PHE A 353 2.88 24.43 -13.23
CA PHE A 353 1.82 24.39 -12.22
C PHE A 353 0.87 25.59 -12.32
N GLY A 354 1.41 26.82 -12.43
CA GLY A 354 0.59 28.02 -12.61
C GLY A 354 -0.23 28.00 -13.90
N LYS A 355 0.35 27.55 -15.01
CA LYS A 355 -0.37 27.41 -16.30
C LYS A 355 -1.50 26.38 -16.23
N GLU A 356 -1.24 25.22 -15.64
CA GLU A 356 -2.24 24.17 -15.49
C GLU A 356 -3.37 24.60 -14.56
N LEU A 357 -3.06 25.30 -13.47
CA LEU A 357 -4.08 25.85 -12.58
C LEU A 357 -4.96 26.89 -13.29
N ALA A 358 -4.36 27.76 -14.11
CA ALA A 358 -5.09 28.72 -14.94
C ALA A 358 -5.99 28.03 -15.96
N ARG A 359 -5.48 27.00 -16.66
CA ARG A 359 -6.25 26.19 -17.62
C ARG A 359 -7.42 25.47 -16.95
N ALA A 360 -7.18 24.84 -15.80
CA ALA A 360 -8.21 24.10 -15.07
C ALA A 360 -9.33 25.00 -14.54
N ARG A 361 -9.03 26.28 -14.27
CA ARG A 361 -10.02 27.29 -13.88
C ARG A 361 -10.67 28.03 -15.06
N ASN A 362 -10.09 27.92 -16.26
CA ASN A 362 -10.44 28.74 -17.42
C ASN A 362 -10.37 30.26 -17.14
N GLU A 363 -9.37 30.69 -16.35
CA GLU A 363 -9.20 32.08 -15.89
C GLU A 363 -7.72 32.50 -15.88
N LYS A 364 -7.47 33.81 -15.85
CA LYS A 364 -6.10 34.34 -15.69
C LYS A 364 -5.63 34.17 -14.24
N LEU A 365 -4.35 33.80 -14.08
CA LEU A 365 -3.68 33.65 -12.79
C LEU A 365 -2.55 34.69 -12.69
N LEU A 366 -2.45 35.37 -11.54
CA LEU A 366 -1.28 36.17 -11.19
C LEU A 366 -0.21 35.23 -10.61
N HIS A 367 1.02 35.26 -11.12
CA HIS A 367 2.10 34.41 -10.60
C HIS A 367 3.39 35.22 -10.46
N THR A 368 4.00 35.19 -9.28
CA THR A 368 5.32 35.76 -9.05
C THR A 368 6.12 34.96 -8.03
N SER A 369 7.44 35.07 -8.08
CA SER A 369 8.34 34.37 -7.18
C SER A 369 8.81 35.25 -6.03
N TYR A 370 8.96 34.65 -4.85
CA TYR A 370 9.50 35.32 -3.67
C TYR A 370 10.88 34.76 -3.28
N THR A 371 11.68 35.60 -2.63
CA THR A 371 13.08 35.31 -2.30
C THR A 371 13.41 35.74 -0.87
N ALA A 372 14.67 35.58 -0.45
CA ALA A 372 15.15 36.04 0.85
C ALA A 372 15.03 37.56 1.07
N ASN A 373 14.72 38.34 0.02
CA ASN A 373 14.47 39.79 0.11
C ASN A 373 13.11 40.13 0.72
N GLY A 374 12.31 39.14 1.14
CA GLY A 374 11.04 39.34 1.81
C GLY A 374 9.92 39.85 0.91
N VAL A 375 8.91 40.48 1.53
CA VAL A 375 7.78 41.11 0.84
C VAL A 375 8.27 42.40 0.18
N ARG A 376 7.96 42.58 -1.09
CA ARG A 376 8.38 43.73 -1.92
C ARG A 376 7.12 44.48 -2.38
N PRO A 377 7.23 45.75 -2.83
CA PRO A 377 6.07 46.50 -3.31
C PRO A 377 5.25 45.79 -4.40
N VAL A 378 5.91 45.02 -5.27
CA VAL A 378 5.22 44.18 -6.27
C VAL A 378 4.35 43.09 -5.62
N HIS A 379 4.83 42.45 -4.55
CA HIS A 379 4.06 41.47 -3.80
C HIS A 379 2.87 42.14 -3.11
N GLU A 380 3.07 43.29 -2.47
CA GLU A 380 2.00 44.05 -1.80
C GLU A 380 0.89 44.45 -2.77
N ASN A 381 1.26 44.98 -3.94
CA ASN A 381 0.31 45.36 -4.99
C ASN A 381 -0.51 44.16 -5.49
N LEU A 382 0.14 43.01 -5.70
CA LEU A 382 -0.55 41.80 -6.13
C LEU A 382 -1.46 41.23 -5.02
N ILE A 383 -1.01 41.22 -3.76
CA ILE A 383 -1.79 40.76 -2.61
C ILE A 383 -3.01 41.67 -2.39
N ASN A 384 -2.87 42.99 -2.56
CA ASN A 384 -3.98 43.94 -2.46
C ASN A 384 -5.06 43.70 -3.53
N ARG A 385 -4.67 43.26 -4.72
CA ARG A 385 -5.60 42.96 -5.82
C ARG A 385 -6.28 41.59 -5.70
N ALA A 386 -5.51 40.55 -5.36
CA ALA A 386 -6.00 39.18 -5.36
C ALA A 386 -7.00 38.92 -4.23
N SER A 387 -8.06 38.16 -4.51
CA SER A 387 -9.03 37.73 -3.49
C SER A 387 -8.59 36.44 -2.78
N CYS A 388 -7.80 35.62 -3.47
CA CYS A 388 -7.25 34.37 -2.98
C CYS A 388 -5.76 34.31 -3.31
N ILE A 389 -4.97 33.87 -2.33
CA ILE A 389 -3.52 33.74 -2.42
C ILE A 389 -3.15 32.29 -2.13
N ILE A 390 -2.38 31.68 -3.02
CA ILE A 390 -1.73 30.38 -2.82
C ILE A 390 -0.24 30.62 -2.65
N ILE A 391 0.31 30.24 -1.50
CA ILE A 391 1.76 30.27 -1.24
C ILE A 391 2.27 28.84 -1.28
N ILE A 392 3.23 28.57 -2.16
CA ILE A 392 3.98 27.31 -2.19
C ILE A 392 5.16 27.43 -1.24
N THR A 393 5.49 26.40 -0.46
CA THR A 393 6.72 26.34 0.33
C THR A 393 7.47 25.04 0.10
N ALA A 394 8.80 25.11 0.14
CA ALA A 394 9.68 23.96 0.00
C ALA A 394 10.73 23.99 1.11
N ASP A 395 10.51 23.16 2.14
CA ASP A 395 11.37 23.05 3.32
C ASP A 395 11.58 24.39 4.03
N ALA A 396 10.48 25.08 4.35
CA ALA A 396 10.50 26.39 5.00
C ALA A 396 11.18 26.36 6.39
N THR A 397 11.17 25.22 7.09
CA THR A 397 11.92 25.07 8.35
C THR A 397 13.44 25.15 8.14
N ARG A 398 13.94 24.71 6.98
CA ARG A 398 15.36 24.83 6.60
C ARG A 398 15.66 26.14 5.88
N ASN A 399 14.64 26.74 5.29
CA ASN A 399 14.71 27.98 4.53
C ASN A 399 13.88 29.06 5.24
N MET A 400 14.38 29.56 6.37
CA MET A 400 13.64 30.45 7.29
C MET A 400 13.04 31.69 6.62
N TYR A 401 13.61 32.17 5.50
CA TYR A 401 13.02 33.27 4.73
C TYR A 401 11.64 32.92 4.16
N GLN A 402 11.39 31.66 3.79
CA GLN A 402 10.07 31.22 3.31
C GLN A 402 9.05 31.23 4.45
N ALA A 403 9.47 30.80 5.65
CA ALA A 403 8.63 30.87 6.84
C ALA A 403 8.27 32.32 7.19
N GLY A 404 9.27 33.21 7.20
CA GLY A 404 9.06 34.65 7.44
C GLY A 404 8.17 35.31 6.38
N PHE A 405 8.40 35.03 5.10
CA PHE A 405 7.58 35.55 4.00
C PHE A 405 6.12 35.10 4.13
N THR A 406 5.88 33.80 4.36
CA THR A 406 4.52 33.24 4.49
C THR A 406 3.75 33.87 5.65
N LYS A 407 4.39 34.02 6.82
CA LYS A 407 3.78 34.67 7.99
C LYS A 407 3.49 36.15 7.76
N HIS A 408 4.37 36.85 7.05
CA HIS A 408 4.13 38.24 6.68
C HIS A 408 2.90 38.36 5.77
N VAL A 409 2.77 37.51 4.74
CA VAL A 409 1.60 37.53 3.86
C VAL A 409 0.31 37.15 4.61
N ASP A 410 0.35 36.19 5.53
CA ASP A 410 -0.82 35.86 6.38
C ASP A 410 -1.25 37.03 7.27
N MET A 411 -0.30 37.74 7.87
CA MET A 411 -0.56 38.97 8.63
C MET A 411 -1.20 40.05 7.75
N MET A 412 -0.68 40.26 6.54
CA MET A 412 -1.26 41.21 5.58
C MET A 412 -2.69 40.81 5.19
N CYS A 413 -2.93 39.55 4.87
CA CYS A 413 -4.27 39.05 4.54
C CYS A 413 -5.24 39.26 5.72
N SER A 414 -4.78 39.01 6.95
CA SER A 414 -5.56 39.23 8.17
C SER A 414 -5.91 40.71 8.38
N MET A 415 -4.97 41.63 8.15
CA MET A 415 -5.21 43.07 8.23
C MET A 415 -6.17 43.57 7.13
N LEU A 416 -6.07 43.04 5.92
CA LEU A 416 -6.97 43.41 4.83
C LEU A 416 -8.38 42.84 5.04
N ARG A 417 -8.50 41.62 5.61
CA ARG A 417 -9.78 41.06 6.07
C ARG A 417 -10.44 41.93 7.12
N SER A 418 -9.70 42.43 8.11
CA SER A 418 -10.28 43.31 9.15
C SER A 418 -10.74 44.66 8.59
N ARG A 419 -10.22 45.08 7.43
CA ARG A 419 -10.70 46.24 6.65
C ARG A 419 -11.85 45.91 5.69
N GLY A 420 -12.43 44.72 5.77
CA GLY A 420 -13.58 44.29 4.97
C GLY A 420 -13.23 43.75 3.58
N GLN A 421 -11.94 43.57 3.24
CA GLN A 421 -11.57 42.97 1.96
C GLN A 421 -11.63 41.44 2.03
N LYS A 422 -12.14 40.80 0.98
CA LYS A 422 -12.05 39.34 0.82
C LYS A 422 -10.59 38.95 0.57
N LYS A 423 -9.96 38.26 1.54
CA LYS A 423 -8.64 37.66 1.39
C LYS A 423 -8.63 36.24 1.93
N GLN A 424 -8.40 35.29 1.03
CA GLN A 424 -8.24 33.87 1.35
C GLN A 424 -6.77 33.51 1.18
N LEU A 425 -6.23 32.69 2.10
CA LEU A 425 -4.85 32.24 2.05
C LEU A 425 -4.80 30.72 2.17
N ILE A 426 -4.17 30.08 1.17
CA ILE A 426 -3.87 28.66 1.14
C ILE A 426 -2.35 28.52 1.12
N VAL A 427 -1.79 27.77 2.05
CA VAL A 427 -0.37 27.42 2.05
C VAL A 427 -0.21 25.97 1.64
N VAL A 428 0.68 25.71 0.68
CA VAL A 428 0.97 24.37 0.16
C VAL A 428 2.44 24.05 0.37
N ALA A 429 2.73 23.08 1.24
CA ALA A 429 4.08 22.56 1.39
C ALA A 429 4.33 21.42 0.39
N VAL A 430 5.30 21.61 -0.49
CA VAL A 430 5.59 20.67 -1.57
C VAL A 430 6.76 19.73 -1.29
N SER A 431 7.38 19.86 -0.13
CA SER A 431 8.43 18.96 0.36
C SER A 431 8.08 18.57 1.80
N SER A 432 8.83 19.06 2.80
CA SER A 432 8.55 18.81 4.21
C SER A 432 7.11 19.19 4.58
N PRO A 433 6.30 18.25 5.10
CA PRO A 433 4.97 18.57 5.57
C PRO A 433 4.98 19.29 6.93
N TYR A 434 6.16 19.48 7.53
CA TYR A 434 6.32 20.06 8.86
C TYR A 434 6.47 21.59 8.83
N ASP A 435 6.54 22.21 7.65
CA ASP A 435 6.69 23.66 7.47
C ASP A 435 5.70 24.46 8.33
N PHE A 436 4.42 24.07 8.33
CA PHE A 436 3.36 24.70 9.13
C PHE A 436 2.38 23.70 9.77
N ALA A 437 2.72 22.41 9.83
CA ALA A 437 1.83 21.39 10.38
C ALA A 437 1.36 21.71 11.81
N MET A 438 2.27 22.23 12.64
CA MET A 438 2.01 22.59 14.04
C MET A 438 1.65 24.06 14.23
N ASP A 439 1.83 24.92 13.22
CA ASP A 439 1.57 26.36 13.33
C ASP A 439 0.08 26.65 13.06
N THR A 440 -0.71 26.77 14.12
CA THR A 440 -2.17 26.95 14.02
C THR A 440 -2.63 28.30 13.47
N SER A 441 -1.73 29.25 13.19
CA SER A 441 -2.07 30.54 12.57
C SER A 441 -2.58 30.39 11.13
N ILE A 442 -1.90 29.58 10.31
CA ILE A 442 -2.20 29.40 8.88
C ILE A 442 -3.56 28.72 8.60
N GLY A 443 -4.59 29.44 8.18
CA GLY A 443 -5.96 28.90 8.07
C GLY A 443 -6.11 27.57 7.30
N THR A 444 -5.58 27.52 6.07
CA THR A 444 -5.65 26.36 5.18
C THR A 444 -4.25 25.90 4.76
N TYR A 445 -3.94 24.62 5.00
CA TYR A 445 -2.61 24.04 4.81
C TYR A 445 -2.68 22.65 4.16
N ILE A 446 -2.00 22.50 3.02
CA ILE A 446 -1.98 21.31 2.17
C ILE A 446 -0.54 20.81 2.02
N CYS A 447 -0.34 19.50 1.95
CA CYS A 447 0.96 18.88 1.69
C CYS A 447 0.89 17.97 0.46
N THR A 448 1.90 18.07 -0.41
CA THR A 448 2.05 17.18 -1.59
C THR A 448 3.22 16.20 -1.47
N PHE A 449 4.16 16.43 -0.53
CA PHE A 449 5.35 15.62 -0.27
C PHE A 449 6.34 15.48 -1.44
N ASP A 450 6.07 16.14 -2.55
CA ASP A 450 6.86 16.15 -3.78
C ASP A 450 6.46 17.37 -4.63
N PHE A 451 7.40 17.90 -5.39
CA PHE A 451 7.23 19.04 -6.30
C PHE A 451 7.49 18.66 -7.77
N THR A 452 7.46 17.37 -8.09
CA THR A 452 7.41 16.88 -9.48
C THR A 452 6.15 17.36 -10.20
N GLU A 453 6.20 17.38 -11.53
CA GLU A 453 5.06 17.77 -12.38
C GLU A 453 3.80 16.95 -12.07
N THR A 454 3.93 15.64 -11.87
CA THR A 454 2.80 14.77 -11.53
C THR A 454 2.18 15.12 -10.18
N ALA A 455 2.99 15.47 -9.17
CA ALA A 455 2.49 15.93 -7.87
C ALA A 455 1.74 17.26 -7.99
N MET A 456 2.27 18.20 -8.80
CA MET A 456 1.61 19.47 -9.06
C MET A 456 0.30 19.30 -9.84
N HIS A 457 0.22 18.36 -10.79
CA HIS A 457 -1.03 18.03 -11.45
C HIS A 457 -2.07 17.44 -10.49
N ALA A 458 -1.67 16.58 -9.56
CA ALA A 458 -2.56 16.07 -8.50
C ALA A 458 -3.05 17.20 -7.58
N LEU A 459 -2.17 18.15 -7.24
CA LEU A 459 -2.55 19.35 -6.50
C LEU A 459 -3.56 20.21 -7.26
N VAL A 460 -3.37 20.45 -8.57
CA VAL A 460 -4.36 21.19 -9.39
C VAL A 460 -5.72 20.51 -9.31
N ARG A 461 -5.79 19.19 -9.53
CA ARG A 461 -7.05 18.42 -9.46
C ARG A 461 -7.73 18.54 -8.10
N ALA A 462 -6.95 18.50 -7.02
CA ALA A 462 -7.44 18.71 -5.66
C ALA A 462 -7.97 20.13 -5.44
N LEU A 463 -7.22 21.15 -5.88
CA LEU A 463 -7.58 22.56 -5.72
C LEU A 463 -8.88 22.90 -6.47
N VAL A 464 -9.10 22.35 -7.66
CA VAL A 464 -10.32 22.62 -8.45
C VAL A 464 -11.47 21.65 -8.18
N GLY A 465 -11.27 20.66 -7.28
CA GLY A 465 -12.31 19.71 -6.88
C GLY A 465 -12.56 18.55 -7.84
N GLN A 466 -11.65 18.28 -8.78
CA GLN A 466 -11.71 17.08 -9.64
C GLN A 466 -11.37 15.80 -8.87
N THR A 467 -10.52 15.90 -7.84
CA THR A 467 -10.20 14.81 -6.92
C THR A 467 -10.41 15.26 -5.49
N THR A 468 -10.90 14.37 -4.63
CA THR A 468 -11.03 14.65 -3.19
C THR A 468 -9.76 14.18 -2.48
N PRO A 469 -9.01 15.07 -1.80
CA PRO A 469 -7.81 14.66 -1.06
C PRO A 469 -8.13 13.67 0.05
N THR A 470 -7.47 12.50 0.03
CA THR A 470 -7.64 11.45 1.06
C THR A 470 -6.39 11.24 1.91
N GLY A 471 -5.28 11.87 1.55
CA GLY A 471 -4.00 11.71 2.22
C GLY A 471 -4.06 12.13 3.69
N THR A 472 -3.25 11.47 4.50
CA THR A 472 -3.07 11.80 5.92
C THR A 472 -1.60 11.84 6.26
N LEU A 473 -1.16 12.80 7.07
CA LEU A 473 0.22 12.89 7.50
C LEU A 473 0.66 11.56 8.14
N PRO A 474 1.73 10.90 7.67
CA PRO A 474 2.15 9.61 8.20
C PRO A 474 2.70 9.75 9.62
N GLY A 475 2.72 8.62 10.33
CA GLY A 475 3.39 8.47 11.61
C GLY A 475 2.58 8.89 12.84
N THR A 476 3.22 9.51 13.83
CA THR A 476 2.62 9.84 15.13
C THR A 476 1.46 10.84 14.99
N LEU A 477 1.54 11.79 14.06
CA LEU A 477 0.48 12.76 13.80
C LEU A 477 -0.77 12.12 13.17
N ARG A 478 -0.62 11.02 12.41
CA ARG A 478 -1.74 10.16 11.97
C ARG A 478 -2.50 9.59 13.17
N LYS A 479 -1.75 9.18 14.20
CA LYS A 479 -2.28 8.59 15.43
C LYS A 479 -2.81 9.67 16.38
N SER A 480 -2.29 10.90 16.34
CA SER A 480 -2.80 12.03 17.14
C SER A 480 -4.14 12.58 16.63
N LYS A 481 -4.35 12.70 15.31
CA LYS A 481 -5.68 13.00 14.73
C LYS A 481 -6.69 11.88 14.96
N LYS A 482 -6.20 10.64 15.04
CA LYS A 482 -6.93 9.49 15.57
C LYS A 482 -6.67 9.39 17.08
N VAL A 483 -6.98 10.43 17.86
CA VAL A 483 -7.34 10.20 19.28
C VAL A 483 -8.29 9.03 19.23
N LEU A 484 -7.79 7.91 19.72
CA LEU A 484 -8.43 6.63 19.63
C LEU A 484 -9.83 6.86 20.19
N LYS A 485 -10.87 6.79 19.35
CA LYS A 485 -11.96 5.92 19.78
C LYS A 485 -11.22 4.60 19.99
N PRO A 486 -11.01 4.16 21.25
CA PRO A 486 -10.29 2.93 21.51
C PRO A 486 -10.88 1.91 20.56
N ARG A 487 -10.02 1.18 19.81
CA ARG A 487 -10.46 0.14 18.88
C ARG A 487 -11.47 -0.72 19.64
N GLN A 488 -12.74 -0.49 19.37
CA GLN A 488 -13.78 -0.94 20.28
C GLN A 488 -13.84 -2.45 20.12
N HIS A 489 -13.39 -3.15 21.15
CA HIS A 489 -13.52 -4.60 21.21
C HIS A 489 -14.98 -4.87 21.55
N TRP A 490 -15.79 -5.03 20.50
CA TRP A 490 -17.16 -5.46 20.67
C TRP A 490 -17.18 -6.85 21.30
N LEU A 491 -18.00 -7.00 22.33
CA LEU A 491 -18.34 -8.31 22.87
C LEU A 491 -19.02 -9.12 21.76
N VAL A 492 -18.43 -10.27 21.44
CA VAL A 492 -18.97 -11.22 20.48
C VAL A 492 -19.51 -12.39 21.26
N GLU A 493 -20.80 -12.65 21.10
CA GLU A 493 -21.54 -13.68 21.82
C GLU A 493 -21.92 -14.79 20.86
N GLU A 494 -22.11 -16.00 21.38
CA GLU A 494 -22.66 -17.10 20.60
C GLU A 494 -24.12 -16.79 20.24
N TYR A 495 -24.46 -17.04 18.98
CA TYR A 495 -25.81 -16.89 18.47
C TYR A 495 -26.72 -17.90 19.15
N ASP A 496 -27.83 -17.43 19.71
CA ASP A 496 -28.88 -18.27 20.26
C ASP A 496 -30.17 -18.03 19.47
N ARG A 497 -30.80 -19.10 18.99
CA ARG A 497 -32.00 -18.99 18.14
C ARG A 497 -33.16 -18.30 18.83
N ASN A 498 -33.44 -18.66 20.09
CA ASN A 498 -34.59 -18.13 20.82
C ASN A 498 -34.41 -16.64 21.13
N ARG A 499 -33.16 -16.21 21.37
CA ARG A 499 -32.80 -14.83 21.70
C ARG A 499 -32.61 -13.94 20.47
N ASP A 500 -31.92 -14.43 19.44
CA ASP A 500 -31.32 -13.58 18.40
C ASP A 500 -32.02 -13.68 17.03
N ALA A 501 -32.90 -14.67 16.80
CA ALA A 501 -33.53 -14.89 15.48
C ALA A 501 -34.35 -13.69 14.99
N ALA A 502 -35.11 -13.03 15.86
CA ALA A 502 -35.88 -11.83 15.51
C ALA A 502 -34.96 -10.67 15.10
N GLY A 503 -33.93 -10.39 15.91
CA GLY A 503 -32.95 -9.34 15.62
C GLY A 503 -32.10 -9.62 14.37
N LEU A 504 -31.84 -10.89 14.05
CA LEU A 504 -31.20 -11.27 12.80
C LEU A 504 -32.11 -11.02 11.60
N GLY A 505 -33.42 -11.28 11.73
CA GLY A 505 -34.42 -10.90 10.73
C GLY A 505 -34.44 -9.39 10.46
N ASP A 506 -34.35 -8.56 11.50
CA ASP A 506 -34.26 -7.10 11.38
C ASP A 506 -32.97 -6.66 10.67
N LEU A 507 -31.84 -7.23 11.06
CA LEU A 507 -30.55 -6.97 10.46
C LEU A 507 -30.53 -7.32 8.96
N LEU A 508 -31.09 -8.47 8.58
CA LEU A 508 -31.22 -8.90 7.18
C LEU A 508 -32.09 -7.94 6.38
N ARG A 509 -33.22 -7.48 6.94
CA ARG A 509 -34.08 -6.48 6.31
C ARG A 509 -33.37 -5.14 6.12
N ALA A 510 -32.62 -4.69 7.13
CA ALA A 510 -31.84 -3.45 7.05
C ALA A 510 -30.77 -3.52 5.95
N VAL A 511 -30.06 -4.65 5.87
CA VAL A 511 -29.05 -4.88 4.82
C VAL A 511 -29.70 -4.97 3.44
N ASN A 512 -30.84 -5.66 3.31
CA ASN A 512 -31.59 -5.74 2.05
C ASN A 512 -32.07 -4.36 1.57
N ARG A 513 -32.58 -3.50 2.48
CA ARG A 513 -32.96 -2.11 2.14
C ARG A 513 -31.78 -1.24 1.69
N ALA A 514 -30.60 -1.47 2.27
CA ALA A 514 -29.39 -0.73 1.93
C ALA A 514 -28.65 -1.30 0.70
N SER A 515 -29.11 -2.44 0.17
CA SER A 515 -28.49 -3.11 -0.98
C SER A 515 -29.23 -2.74 -2.28
N ILE A 516 -28.48 -2.66 -3.38
CA ILE A 516 -28.94 -2.41 -4.76
C ILE A 516 -29.84 -3.59 -5.23
N PRO A 517 -30.67 -3.47 -6.30
CA PRO A 517 -31.66 -4.50 -6.69
C PRO A 517 -31.16 -5.93 -6.96
N ASP A 518 -29.86 -6.22 -6.88
CA ASP A 518 -29.25 -7.49 -7.29
C ASP A 518 -29.11 -8.55 -6.17
N LEU A 519 -29.33 -8.20 -4.90
CA LEU A 519 -29.37 -9.17 -3.77
C LEU A 519 -30.81 -9.61 -3.41
N GLN A 520 -31.65 -9.87 -4.42
CA GLN A 520 -33.07 -10.17 -4.21
C GLN A 520 -33.34 -11.37 -3.30
N PHE A 521 -32.42 -12.35 -3.27
CA PHE A 521 -32.53 -13.53 -2.41
C PHE A 521 -32.57 -13.18 -0.91
N LEU A 522 -32.00 -12.03 -0.50
CA LEU A 522 -32.06 -11.57 0.89
C LEU A 522 -33.48 -11.21 1.36
N ARG A 523 -34.44 -11.00 0.44
CA ARG A 523 -35.86 -10.79 0.79
C ARG A 523 -36.48 -12.02 1.44
N THR A 524 -35.99 -13.21 1.05
CA THR A 524 -36.50 -14.50 1.51
C THR A 524 -35.58 -15.20 2.51
N THR A 525 -34.37 -14.69 2.70
CA THR A 525 -33.45 -15.17 3.73
C THR A 525 -33.98 -14.81 5.12
N SER A 526 -34.11 -15.82 5.98
CA SER A 526 -34.47 -15.68 7.39
C SER A 526 -33.33 -16.18 8.28
N ALA A 527 -33.44 -15.97 9.59
CA ALA A 527 -32.49 -16.52 10.56
C ALA A 527 -32.28 -18.04 10.38
N SER A 528 -33.38 -18.78 10.17
CA SER A 528 -33.39 -20.21 9.91
C SER A 528 -32.68 -20.63 8.61
N SER A 529 -32.40 -19.71 7.68
CA SER A 529 -31.61 -20.02 6.47
C SER A 529 -30.15 -20.32 6.78
N PHE A 530 -29.66 -19.94 7.96
CA PHE A 530 -28.29 -20.21 8.40
C PHE A 530 -28.18 -21.47 9.27
N GLU A 531 -29.30 -22.03 9.74
CA GLU A 531 -29.33 -23.21 10.61
C GLU A 531 -29.53 -24.48 9.75
N LEU A 532 -28.63 -25.47 9.84
CA LEU A 532 -28.79 -26.73 9.11
C LEU A 532 -29.33 -27.86 9.98
N SER A 533 -29.04 -27.85 11.30
CA SER A 533 -29.41 -28.95 12.20
C SER A 533 -28.94 -30.33 11.70
N ASN A 534 -27.82 -30.37 10.97
CA ASN A 534 -27.24 -31.59 10.40
C ASN A 534 -26.12 -32.11 11.32
N PRO A 535 -26.18 -33.36 11.82
CA PRO A 535 -25.17 -33.90 12.74
C PRO A 535 -23.75 -33.97 12.14
N ASN A 536 -23.62 -34.02 10.80
CA ASN A 536 -22.34 -34.06 10.09
C ASN A 536 -21.72 -32.66 9.89
N VAL A 537 -22.48 -31.59 10.16
CA VAL A 537 -22.04 -30.21 9.99
C VAL A 537 -22.00 -29.52 11.35
N LYS A 538 -20.80 -29.19 11.83
CA LYS A 538 -20.67 -28.45 13.08
C LYS A 538 -20.91 -26.97 12.82
N GLU A 539 -21.92 -26.41 13.47
CA GLU A 539 -22.30 -25.00 13.38
C GLU A 539 -21.77 -24.22 14.59
N ALA A 540 -21.19 -23.04 14.36
CA ALA A 540 -20.85 -22.10 15.42
C ALA A 540 -21.08 -20.67 14.93
N HIS A 541 -22.19 -20.06 15.33
CA HIS A 541 -22.59 -18.74 14.84
C HIS A 541 -22.39 -17.70 15.94
N PHE A 542 -22.13 -16.45 15.55
CA PHE A 542 -21.84 -15.39 16.52
C PHE A 542 -22.53 -14.07 16.17
N VAL A 543 -22.83 -13.31 17.20
CA VAL A 543 -23.50 -12.00 17.10
C VAL A 543 -22.77 -10.93 17.89
N VAL A 544 -22.98 -9.69 17.47
CA VAL A 544 -22.72 -8.50 18.29
C VAL A 544 -24.06 -7.82 18.50
N ARG A 545 -24.47 -7.69 19.78
CA ARG A 545 -25.74 -7.06 20.14
C ARG A 545 -25.56 -5.86 21.06
N ASN A 546 -26.54 -4.98 21.04
CA ASN A 546 -26.74 -4.02 22.12
C ASN A 546 -27.37 -4.73 23.33
N SER A 547 -26.74 -4.64 24.50
CA SER A 547 -27.22 -5.29 25.72
C SER A 547 -28.53 -4.71 26.26
N SER A 548 -28.85 -3.47 25.94
CA SER A 548 -30.03 -2.76 26.46
C SER A 548 -31.24 -2.84 25.50
N THR A 549 -31.01 -2.79 24.19
CA THR A 549 -32.09 -2.81 23.20
C THR A 549 -32.27 -4.17 22.52
N HIS A 550 -31.38 -5.12 22.77
CA HIS A 550 -31.30 -6.42 22.09
C HIS A 550 -31.16 -6.36 20.56
N ALA A 551 -30.92 -5.16 19.99
CA ALA A 551 -30.70 -5.01 18.56
C ALA A 551 -29.36 -5.62 18.14
N LEU A 552 -29.36 -6.42 17.08
CA LEU A 552 -28.13 -6.99 16.51
C LEU A 552 -27.46 -5.96 15.61
N TYR A 553 -26.18 -5.70 15.86
CA TYR A 553 -25.35 -4.84 15.00
C TYR A 553 -24.48 -5.64 14.03
N GLY A 554 -24.29 -6.94 14.27
CA GLY A 554 -23.67 -7.82 13.30
C GLY A 554 -23.84 -9.29 13.64
N PHE A 555 -23.69 -10.13 12.62
CA PHE A 555 -23.86 -11.58 12.65
C PHE A 555 -22.82 -12.25 11.76
N VAL A 556 -22.32 -13.41 12.19
CA VAL A 556 -21.44 -14.26 11.41
C VAL A 556 -21.86 -15.72 11.52
N ALA A 557 -22.01 -16.38 10.38
CA ALA A 557 -22.30 -17.80 10.28
C ALA A 557 -21.02 -18.58 9.96
N THR A 558 -20.75 -19.64 10.72
CA THR A 558 -19.62 -20.55 10.46
C THR A 558 -20.05 -22.00 10.52
N TYR A 559 -19.44 -22.80 9.65
CA TYR A 559 -19.70 -24.23 9.49
C TYR A 559 -18.36 -24.98 9.42
N PHE A 560 -18.34 -26.21 9.91
CA PHE A 560 -17.21 -27.11 9.75
C PHE A 560 -17.67 -28.48 9.27
N VAL A 561 -17.14 -28.92 8.13
CA VAL A 561 -17.53 -30.17 7.45
C VAL A 561 -16.27 -30.85 6.92
N SER A 562 -16.01 -32.09 7.36
CA SER A 562 -14.94 -32.96 6.83
C SER A 562 -13.57 -32.28 6.63
N GLY A 563 -13.15 -31.45 7.59
CA GLY A 563 -11.87 -30.73 7.57
C GLY A 563 -11.87 -29.39 6.81
N VAL A 564 -13.02 -28.93 6.32
CA VAL A 564 -13.17 -27.61 5.72
C VAL A 564 -13.91 -26.71 6.71
N GLY A 565 -13.26 -25.61 7.11
CA GLY A 565 -13.87 -24.56 7.93
C GLY A 565 -14.40 -23.44 7.05
N ILE A 566 -15.68 -23.10 7.21
CA ILE A 566 -16.39 -22.24 6.29
C ILE A 566 -16.91 -21.01 7.02
N LEU A 567 -16.59 -19.83 6.49
CA LEU A 567 -17.22 -18.56 6.84
C LEU A 567 -18.40 -18.33 5.89
N GLY A 568 -19.59 -18.78 6.27
CA GLY A 568 -20.74 -18.80 5.37
C GLY A 568 -21.40 -17.44 5.15
N ALA A 569 -21.41 -16.58 6.17
CA ALA A 569 -21.91 -15.20 6.05
C ALA A 569 -21.24 -14.29 7.08
N LEU A 570 -21.01 -13.03 6.71
CA LEU A 570 -20.59 -11.97 7.64
C LEU A 570 -21.39 -10.71 7.33
N ILE A 571 -22.27 -10.33 8.25
CA ILE A 571 -23.28 -9.30 8.07
C ILE A 571 -23.12 -8.25 9.16
N VAL A 572 -23.08 -6.98 8.79
CA VAL A 572 -22.99 -5.85 9.73
C VAL A 572 -24.01 -4.79 9.32
N ASP A 573 -24.73 -4.27 10.32
CA ASP A 573 -25.71 -3.22 10.15
C ASP A 573 -25.08 -2.04 9.38
N PRO A 574 -25.67 -1.58 8.26
CA PRO A 574 -25.13 -0.49 7.45
C PRO A 574 -24.80 0.77 8.25
N SER A 575 -25.63 1.12 9.24
CA SER A 575 -25.46 2.31 10.10
C SER A 575 -24.35 2.15 11.14
N LYS A 576 -23.89 0.91 11.38
CA LYS A 576 -22.84 0.55 12.35
C LYS A 576 -21.58 -0.02 11.68
N ARG A 577 -21.37 0.26 10.39
CA ARG A 577 -20.09 -0.06 9.72
C ARG A 577 -18.98 0.88 10.21
N ASN A 578 -17.73 0.54 9.93
CA ASN A 578 -16.53 1.31 10.31
C ASN A 578 -16.24 1.46 11.82
N VAL A 579 -16.95 0.75 12.70
CA VAL A 579 -16.67 0.71 14.15
C VAL A 579 -16.08 -0.63 14.65
N SER A 580 -15.45 -1.41 13.77
CA SER A 580 -14.77 -2.69 14.07
C SER A 580 -15.64 -3.91 14.42
N ILE A 581 -16.97 -3.83 14.33
CA ILE A 581 -17.89 -4.97 14.57
C ILE A 581 -17.56 -6.18 13.68
N GLY A 582 -17.46 -5.98 12.36
CA GLY A 582 -17.12 -7.06 11.42
C GLY A 582 -15.75 -7.71 11.70
N ARG A 583 -14.79 -6.93 12.22
CA ARG A 583 -13.47 -7.45 12.63
C ARG A 583 -13.57 -8.32 13.88
N SER A 584 -14.33 -7.90 14.88
CA SER A 584 -14.54 -8.70 16.09
C SER A 584 -15.20 -10.03 15.77
N LEU A 585 -16.29 -10.00 14.98
CA LEU A 585 -17.00 -11.19 14.51
C LEU A 585 -16.09 -12.13 13.72
N HIS A 586 -15.36 -11.61 12.73
CA HIS A 586 -14.43 -12.38 11.92
C HIS A 586 -13.31 -13.03 12.73
N ARG A 587 -12.73 -12.31 13.71
CA ARG A 587 -11.69 -12.87 14.58
C ARG A 587 -12.22 -14.00 15.45
N ARG A 588 -13.42 -13.86 16.03
CA ARG A 588 -14.07 -14.93 16.83
C ARG A 588 -14.40 -16.14 15.96
N ALA A 589 -14.94 -15.91 14.77
CA ALA A 589 -15.23 -16.95 13.79
C ALA A 589 -13.97 -17.76 13.41
N LEU A 590 -12.89 -17.08 12.99
CA LEU A 590 -11.66 -17.76 12.61
C LEU A 590 -10.98 -18.50 13.77
N ARG A 591 -11.02 -17.95 15.00
CA ARG A 591 -10.48 -18.64 16.17
C ARG A 591 -11.23 -19.95 16.41
N THR A 592 -12.55 -19.93 16.32
CA THR A 592 -13.40 -21.10 16.52
C THR A 592 -13.17 -22.17 15.44
N LEU A 593 -13.09 -21.75 14.16
CA LEU A 593 -12.80 -22.68 13.07
C LEU A 593 -11.41 -23.31 13.19
N LYS A 594 -10.38 -22.53 13.59
CA LYS A 594 -9.01 -23.02 13.80
C LYS A 594 -8.86 -23.96 15.00
N GLN A 595 -9.79 -23.92 15.95
CA GLN A 595 -9.81 -24.84 17.10
C GLN A 595 -10.42 -26.20 16.75
N GLN A 596 -11.12 -26.34 15.61
CA GLN A 596 -11.65 -27.62 15.18
C GLN A 596 -10.52 -28.57 14.77
N GLN A 597 -10.50 -29.75 15.37
CA GLN A 597 -9.54 -30.80 15.01
C GLN A 597 -9.77 -31.26 13.56
N GLY A 598 -8.67 -31.44 12.80
CA GLY A 598 -8.73 -31.91 11.41
C GLY A 598 -8.98 -30.82 10.37
N LEU A 599 -8.90 -29.53 10.72
CA LEU A 599 -8.98 -28.43 9.76
C LEU A 599 -7.84 -28.48 8.73
N LYS A 600 -8.19 -28.66 7.45
CA LYS A 600 -7.28 -28.65 6.29
C LYS A 600 -7.36 -27.37 5.48
N LYS A 601 -8.55 -26.77 5.38
CA LYS A 601 -8.82 -25.61 4.51
C LYS A 601 -9.82 -24.65 5.16
N LEU A 602 -9.62 -23.35 4.94
CA LEU A 602 -10.62 -22.31 5.22
C LEU A 602 -11.25 -21.80 3.92
N GLN A 603 -12.55 -21.56 3.93
CA GLN A 603 -13.31 -21.06 2.78
C GLN A 603 -14.25 -19.93 3.19
N ALA A 604 -14.43 -18.95 2.31
CA ALA A 604 -15.43 -17.89 2.45
C ALA A 604 -16.58 -18.17 1.48
N GLY A 605 -17.80 -18.22 2.01
CA GLY A 605 -18.98 -18.68 1.30
C GLY A 605 -19.13 -20.21 1.32
N THR A 606 -20.37 -20.67 1.11
CA THR A 606 -20.72 -22.09 1.11
C THR A 606 -21.79 -22.37 0.07
N SER A 607 -21.80 -23.60 -0.48
CA SER A 607 -22.91 -24.08 -1.30
C SER A 607 -24.08 -24.60 -0.44
N PHE A 608 -23.82 -24.90 0.84
CA PHE A 608 -24.81 -25.41 1.78
C PHE A 608 -24.48 -24.96 3.23
N PRO A 609 -25.32 -24.17 3.91
CA PRO A 609 -26.56 -23.54 3.41
C PRO A 609 -26.21 -22.36 2.49
N GLY A 610 -26.53 -22.46 1.20
CA GLY A 610 -26.03 -21.56 0.16
C GLY A 610 -26.65 -20.16 0.12
N VAL A 611 -26.59 -19.40 1.21
CA VAL A 611 -27.03 -17.99 1.25
C VAL A 611 -26.02 -17.10 0.51
N PHE A 612 -24.73 -17.30 0.76
CA PHE A 612 -23.65 -16.67 0.01
C PHE A 612 -22.70 -17.76 -0.49
N LEU A 613 -22.69 -18.00 -1.80
CA LEU A 613 -21.77 -18.94 -2.44
C LEU A 613 -20.31 -18.49 -2.36
N GLY A 614 -20.11 -17.18 -2.22
CA GLY A 614 -18.82 -16.51 -2.15
C GLY A 614 -19.02 -15.01 -1.91
N VAL A 615 -18.00 -14.21 -2.23
CA VAL A 615 -18.10 -12.74 -2.14
C VAL A 615 -18.82 -12.22 -3.40
N PRO A 616 -19.96 -11.50 -3.28
CA PRO A 616 -20.67 -10.95 -4.44
C PRO A 616 -19.79 -10.00 -5.27
N VAL A 617 -19.86 -10.10 -6.59
CA VAL A 617 -18.98 -9.36 -7.53
C VAL A 617 -19.55 -8.00 -7.93
N ASP A 618 -20.88 -7.84 -7.96
CA ASP A 618 -21.51 -6.64 -8.51
C ASP A 618 -21.80 -5.56 -7.45
N VAL A 619 -21.02 -4.47 -7.59
CA VAL A 619 -21.16 -3.09 -7.10
C VAL A 619 -21.30 -2.87 -5.57
N GLY A 620 -20.25 -2.27 -4.98
CA GLY A 620 -20.11 -1.95 -3.54
C GLY A 620 -19.20 -2.93 -2.79
N SER A 621 -18.91 -4.08 -3.40
CA SER A 621 -18.08 -5.17 -2.88
C SER A 621 -16.57 -4.99 -3.06
N HIS A 622 -16.12 -3.94 -3.78
CA HIS A 622 -14.69 -3.58 -3.84
C HIS A 622 -14.10 -3.43 -2.43
N ASN A 623 -14.81 -2.71 -1.55
CA ASN A 623 -14.42 -2.54 -0.15
C ASN A 623 -14.43 -3.86 0.63
N THR A 624 -15.32 -4.81 0.32
CA THR A 624 -15.44 -6.09 1.03
C THR A 624 -14.37 -7.09 0.59
N ARG A 625 -14.08 -7.18 -0.71
CA ARG A 625 -13.00 -8.01 -1.24
C ARG A 625 -11.65 -7.50 -0.75
N GLU A 626 -11.44 -6.19 -0.80
CA GLU A 626 -10.24 -5.55 -0.24
C GLU A 626 -10.15 -5.78 1.28
N TRP A 627 -11.26 -5.67 2.01
CA TRP A 627 -11.29 -5.95 3.45
C TRP A 627 -10.92 -7.40 3.77
N LEU A 628 -11.40 -8.39 2.99
CA LEU A 628 -11.04 -9.80 3.14
C LEU A 628 -9.57 -10.05 2.76
N ALA A 629 -9.07 -9.45 1.68
CA ALA A 629 -7.66 -9.51 1.29
C ALA A 629 -6.75 -8.97 2.42
N ASN A 630 -7.11 -7.83 3.00
CA ASN A 630 -6.46 -7.22 4.18
C ASN A 630 -6.59 -8.05 5.47
N LYS A 631 -7.31 -9.17 5.44
CA LYS A 631 -7.44 -10.14 6.54
C LYS A 631 -6.76 -11.47 6.21
N GLY A 632 -6.05 -11.55 5.08
CA GLY A 632 -5.27 -12.70 4.66
C GLY A 632 -6.06 -13.76 3.88
N TRP A 633 -7.26 -13.42 3.37
CA TRP A 633 -7.96 -14.29 2.43
C TRP A 633 -7.34 -14.14 1.04
N ASP A 634 -7.10 -15.27 0.36
CA ASP A 634 -6.69 -15.25 -1.04
C ASP A 634 -7.85 -14.77 -1.91
N THR A 635 -7.66 -13.61 -2.52
CA THR A 635 -8.60 -13.02 -3.47
C THR A 635 -7.94 -12.76 -4.82
N GLN A 636 -6.71 -13.24 -5.04
CA GLN A 636 -5.94 -12.99 -6.27
C GLN A 636 -6.45 -13.82 -7.44
N PHE A 637 -6.93 -15.05 -7.18
CA PHE A 637 -7.48 -15.96 -8.18
C PHE A 637 -8.92 -16.39 -7.82
N PRO A 638 -9.92 -15.50 -7.93
CA PRO A 638 -11.29 -15.85 -7.55
C PRO A 638 -11.86 -16.89 -8.51
N ARG A 639 -12.28 -18.04 -7.99
CA ARG A 639 -13.16 -18.95 -8.73
C ARG A 639 -14.50 -18.24 -8.92
N ARG A 640 -14.83 -17.86 -10.16
CA ARG A 640 -16.14 -17.27 -10.46
C ARG A 640 -17.20 -18.36 -10.31
N LEU A 641 -18.18 -18.08 -9.46
CA LEU A 641 -19.37 -18.90 -9.32
C LEU A 641 -20.51 -18.13 -9.98
N THR A 642 -21.21 -18.80 -10.89
CA THR A 642 -22.34 -18.22 -11.62
C THR A 642 -23.61 -18.89 -11.15
N ASN A 643 -24.62 -18.09 -10.84
CA ASN A 643 -25.98 -18.58 -10.62
C ASN A 643 -26.74 -18.51 -11.93
N MET A 644 -27.26 -19.65 -12.38
CA MET A 644 -28.22 -19.70 -13.48
C MET A 644 -29.62 -19.69 -12.88
N ILE A 645 -30.46 -18.76 -13.36
CA ILE A 645 -31.81 -18.56 -12.86
C ILE A 645 -32.76 -18.64 -14.06
N ILE A 646 -33.74 -19.53 -13.97
CA ILE A 646 -34.86 -19.58 -14.94
C ILE A 646 -36.05 -18.91 -14.23
N PRO A 647 -36.44 -17.69 -14.63
CA PRO A 647 -37.46 -16.92 -13.91
C PRO A 647 -38.88 -17.44 -14.17
N ASP A 648 -39.13 -18.05 -15.32
CA ASP A 648 -40.43 -18.59 -15.71
C ASP A 648 -40.26 -20.02 -16.22
N LEU A 649 -40.43 -20.98 -15.29
CA LEU A 649 -40.37 -22.39 -15.63
C LEU A 649 -41.61 -22.85 -16.41
N SER A 650 -42.75 -22.17 -16.27
CA SER A 650 -44.01 -22.60 -16.88
C SER A 650 -44.00 -22.46 -18.41
N ASN A 651 -43.29 -21.45 -18.92
CA ASN A 651 -43.08 -21.22 -20.34
C ASN A 651 -41.73 -21.77 -20.85
N TRP A 652 -40.99 -22.48 -20.00
CA TRP A 652 -39.68 -23.01 -20.39
C TRP A 652 -39.84 -24.22 -21.33
N THR A 653 -39.17 -24.15 -22.48
CA THR A 653 -39.05 -25.27 -23.42
C THR A 653 -37.57 -25.60 -23.61
N ALA A 654 -37.27 -26.88 -23.83
CA ALA A 654 -35.90 -27.31 -24.09
C ALA A 654 -35.37 -26.63 -25.37
N PRO A 655 -34.15 -26.08 -25.37
CA PRO A 655 -33.54 -25.50 -26.56
C PRO A 655 -33.53 -26.48 -27.74
N GLU A 656 -33.71 -25.93 -28.95
CA GLU A 656 -33.69 -26.73 -30.18
C GLU A 656 -32.38 -27.52 -30.30
N GLY A 657 -32.48 -28.82 -30.62
CA GLY A 657 -31.32 -29.72 -30.74
C GLY A 657 -30.80 -30.33 -29.42
N LEU A 658 -31.24 -29.87 -28.24
CA LEU A 658 -30.79 -30.45 -26.95
C LEU A 658 -31.22 -31.91 -26.81
N LEU A 659 -32.49 -32.23 -27.09
CA LEU A 659 -33.03 -33.58 -26.98
C LEU A 659 -32.33 -34.56 -27.95
N GLN A 660 -32.02 -34.10 -29.16
CA GLN A 660 -31.28 -34.87 -30.17
C GLN A 660 -29.84 -35.13 -29.70
N SER A 661 -29.22 -34.16 -29.02
CA SER A 661 -27.87 -34.29 -28.47
C SER A 661 -27.83 -35.30 -27.31
N ILE A 662 -28.82 -35.25 -26.40
CA ILE A 662 -28.99 -36.22 -25.31
C ILE A 662 -29.16 -37.64 -25.86
N GLN A 663 -29.99 -37.80 -26.90
CA GLN A 663 -30.19 -39.09 -27.56
C GLN A 663 -28.91 -39.59 -28.24
N ARG A 664 -28.17 -38.74 -28.97
CA ARG A 664 -26.88 -39.11 -29.58
C ARG A 664 -25.83 -39.52 -28.55
N ALA A 665 -25.86 -38.93 -27.37
CA ALA A 665 -24.94 -39.25 -26.27
C ALA A 665 -25.37 -40.47 -25.46
N ASN A 666 -26.50 -41.12 -25.78
CA ASN A 666 -27.06 -42.25 -25.02
C ASN A 666 -27.23 -41.95 -23.51
N ILE A 667 -27.54 -40.70 -23.16
CA ILE A 667 -27.74 -40.29 -21.76
C ILE A 667 -29.17 -40.63 -21.35
N THR A 668 -29.31 -41.38 -20.25
CA THR A 668 -30.61 -41.70 -19.64
C THR A 668 -30.75 -41.02 -18.28
N PHE A 669 -31.97 -40.69 -17.87
CA PHE A 669 -32.24 -40.03 -16.59
C PHE A 669 -33.15 -40.89 -15.72
N ASP A 670 -32.84 -40.99 -14.42
CA ASP A 670 -33.70 -41.57 -13.40
C ASP A 670 -33.80 -40.68 -12.16
N LEU A 671 -34.85 -40.87 -11.37
CA LEU A 671 -35.10 -40.13 -10.14
C LEU A 671 -34.87 -41.05 -8.94
N ILE A 672 -34.03 -40.63 -8.01
CA ILE A 672 -33.66 -41.38 -6.82
C ILE A 672 -34.26 -40.73 -5.59
N HIS A 673 -34.89 -41.54 -4.75
CA HIS A 673 -35.39 -41.16 -3.44
C HIS A 673 -34.84 -42.10 -2.37
N GLY A 674 -34.65 -41.56 -1.17
CA GLY A 674 -34.20 -42.33 -0.01
C GLY A 674 -32.72 -42.68 -0.05
N LEU A 675 -32.17 -42.95 1.13
CA LEU A 675 -30.76 -43.30 1.29
C LEU A 675 -30.44 -44.72 0.78
N GLU A 676 -31.44 -45.61 0.69
CA GLU A 676 -31.27 -47.01 0.30
C GLU A 676 -30.71 -47.19 -1.12
N ASN A 677 -30.98 -46.25 -2.03
CA ASN A 677 -30.53 -46.28 -3.42
C ASN A 677 -29.47 -45.21 -3.73
N ALA A 678 -28.86 -44.63 -2.68
CA ALA A 678 -28.05 -43.42 -2.79
C ALA A 678 -26.55 -43.67 -3.03
N ASP A 679 -26.04 -44.87 -2.77
CA ASP A 679 -24.59 -45.14 -2.72
C ASP A 679 -23.85 -44.71 -3.99
N SER A 680 -24.40 -45.04 -5.16
CA SER A 680 -23.82 -44.64 -6.45
C SER A 680 -23.70 -43.11 -6.60
N VAL A 681 -24.70 -42.37 -6.15
CA VAL A 681 -24.73 -40.90 -6.21
C VAL A 681 -23.81 -40.30 -5.16
N LEU A 682 -23.88 -40.77 -3.91
CA LEU A 682 -23.07 -40.24 -2.82
C LEU A 682 -21.57 -40.50 -3.05
N ASN A 683 -21.22 -41.67 -3.60
CA ASN A 683 -19.84 -41.97 -3.99
C ASN A 683 -19.38 -41.04 -5.12
N HIS A 684 -20.20 -40.86 -6.16
CA HIS A 684 -19.87 -39.96 -7.26
C HIS A 684 -19.65 -38.51 -6.78
N VAL A 685 -20.58 -37.98 -5.97
CA VAL A 685 -20.50 -36.62 -5.43
C VAL A 685 -19.31 -36.49 -4.47
N GLY A 686 -19.08 -37.48 -3.62
CA GLY A 686 -17.95 -37.50 -2.68
C GLY A 686 -16.59 -37.48 -3.37
N SER A 687 -16.47 -38.09 -4.56
CA SER A 687 -15.23 -38.08 -5.36
C SER A 687 -15.05 -36.81 -6.20
N ASN A 688 -16.13 -36.11 -6.57
CA ASN A 688 -16.08 -35.04 -7.58
C ASN A 688 -16.45 -33.63 -7.05
N SER A 689 -16.95 -33.51 -5.82
CA SER A 689 -17.46 -32.25 -5.26
C SER A 689 -16.90 -31.95 -3.87
N ASN A 690 -17.13 -30.72 -3.40
CA ASN A 690 -16.73 -30.33 -2.05
C ASN A 690 -17.58 -31.06 -0.98
N PRO A 691 -17.06 -31.24 0.25
CA PRO A 691 -17.79 -31.94 1.31
C PRO A 691 -19.16 -31.34 1.66
N GLU A 692 -19.32 -30.02 1.59
CA GLU A 692 -20.62 -29.37 1.83
C GLU A 692 -21.69 -29.73 0.79
N VAL A 693 -21.28 -30.06 -0.44
CA VAL A 693 -22.19 -30.53 -1.50
C VAL A 693 -22.63 -31.97 -1.23
N LEU A 694 -21.73 -32.82 -0.74
CA LEU A 694 -22.09 -34.19 -0.36
C LEU A 694 -23.18 -34.19 0.74
N GLU A 695 -23.06 -33.30 1.73
CA GLU A 695 -24.06 -33.16 2.78
C GLU A 695 -25.40 -32.59 2.27
N LEU A 696 -25.39 -31.70 1.28
CA LEU A 696 -26.61 -31.27 0.58
C LEU A 696 -27.35 -32.46 -0.05
N TYR A 697 -26.62 -33.35 -0.74
CA TYR A 697 -27.21 -34.53 -1.38
C TYR A 697 -27.76 -35.51 -0.35
N ARG A 698 -27.03 -35.76 0.74
CA ARG A 698 -27.54 -36.57 1.87
C ARG A 698 -28.80 -35.96 2.47
N ALA A 699 -28.80 -34.66 2.72
CA ALA A 699 -29.97 -33.97 3.28
C ALA A 699 -31.19 -34.06 2.35
N ALA A 700 -30.99 -33.92 1.03
CA ALA A 700 -32.05 -34.09 0.04
C ALA A 700 -32.60 -35.53 0.00
N LEU A 701 -31.74 -36.55 0.10
CA LEU A 701 -32.17 -37.96 0.08
C LEU A 701 -32.86 -38.40 1.37
N SER A 702 -32.51 -37.79 2.51
CA SER A 702 -33.19 -38.01 3.78
C SER A 702 -34.61 -37.44 3.81
N GLU A 703 -34.90 -36.42 3.00
CA GLU A 703 -36.23 -35.80 2.88
C GLU A 703 -37.01 -36.40 1.70
N THR A 704 -37.47 -37.64 1.86
CA THR A 704 -38.10 -38.43 0.79
C THR A 704 -39.45 -37.90 0.32
N LYS A 705 -40.13 -37.05 1.10
CA LYS A 705 -41.47 -36.53 0.77
C LYS A 705 -41.45 -35.41 -0.26
N PHE A 706 -40.38 -34.61 -0.28
CA PHE A 706 -40.34 -33.36 -1.06
C PHE A 706 -39.08 -33.21 -1.92
N CYS A 707 -38.07 -34.06 -1.73
CA CYS A 707 -36.82 -34.01 -2.47
C CYS A 707 -36.56 -35.34 -3.19
N GLY A 708 -35.92 -35.24 -4.35
CA GLY A 708 -35.44 -36.37 -5.13
C GLY A 708 -34.18 -35.97 -5.90
N ILE A 709 -33.34 -36.93 -6.26
CA ILE A 709 -32.13 -36.66 -7.04
C ILE A 709 -32.33 -37.16 -8.46
N VAL A 710 -32.25 -36.24 -9.42
CA VAL A 710 -32.20 -36.62 -10.83
C VAL A 710 -30.78 -37.06 -11.15
N ARG A 711 -30.61 -38.32 -11.53
CA ARG A 711 -29.34 -38.90 -11.96
C ARG A 711 -29.38 -39.11 -13.47
N ALA A 712 -28.35 -38.65 -14.14
CA ALA A 712 -28.05 -38.94 -15.53
C ALA A 712 -27.01 -40.06 -15.61
N LYS A 713 -27.22 -41.03 -16.50
CA LYS A 713 -26.31 -42.15 -16.75
C LYS A 713 -25.84 -42.11 -18.20
N GLU A 714 -24.53 -42.15 -18.39
CA GLU A 714 -23.84 -42.33 -19.66
C GLU A 714 -23.08 -43.68 -19.64
N PRO A 715 -22.81 -44.34 -20.78
CA PRO A 715 -21.98 -45.54 -20.82
C PRO A 715 -20.59 -45.38 -20.16
N SER A 716 -20.05 -44.16 -20.07
CA SER A 716 -18.73 -43.81 -19.50
C SER A 716 -18.76 -43.15 -18.11
N GLY A 717 -19.92 -42.88 -17.52
CA GLY A 717 -19.99 -42.17 -16.23
C GLY A 717 -21.40 -41.81 -15.75
N VAL A 718 -21.47 -41.24 -14.54
CA VAL A 718 -22.73 -40.82 -13.89
C VAL A 718 -22.66 -39.32 -13.59
N PHE A 719 -23.73 -38.57 -13.83
CA PHE A 719 -23.92 -37.19 -13.35
C PHE A 719 -25.20 -37.12 -12.53
N SER A 720 -25.31 -36.22 -11.55
CA SER A 720 -26.53 -36.11 -10.72
C SER A 720 -26.79 -34.69 -10.26
N VAL A 721 -28.06 -34.34 -10.03
CA VAL A 721 -28.53 -33.02 -9.58
C VAL A 721 -29.73 -33.18 -8.62
N PRO A 722 -29.74 -32.54 -7.44
CA PRO A 722 -30.90 -32.57 -6.55
C PRO A 722 -32.05 -31.74 -7.12
N SER A 723 -33.26 -32.27 -6.95
CA SER A 723 -34.53 -31.67 -7.34
C SER A 723 -35.45 -31.59 -6.13
N SER A 724 -36.26 -30.54 -6.05
CA SER A 724 -37.19 -30.32 -4.95
C SER A 724 -38.56 -29.90 -5.47
N PHE A 725 -39.61 -30.43 -4.85
CA PHE A 725 -41.01 -30.18 -5.20
C PHE A 725 -41.65 -29.16 -4.24
N PRO A 726 -42.65 -28.39 -4.69
CA PRO A 726 -43.30 -27.38 -3.85
C PRO A 726 -43.97 -28.03 -2.63
N GLY A 727 -43.61 -27.58 -1.42
CA GLY A 727 -44.13 -28.08 -0.14
C GLY A 727 -43.08 -28.39 0.93
N SER A 728 -41.78 -28.38 0.59
CA SER A 728 -40.70 -28.66 1.55
C SER A 728 -40.68 -27.69 2.75
N ALA A 729 -40.68 -28.24 3.96
CA ALA A 729 -40.56 -27.49 5.21
C ALA A 729 -39.11 -27.09 5.55
N ALA A 730 -38.11 -27.51 4.75
CA ALA A 730 -36.70 -27.29 5.07
C ALA A 730 -36.27 -25.81 4.84
N PRO A 731 -35.90 -25.06 5.88
CA PRO A 731 -35.65 -23.61 5.78
C PRO A 731 -34.45 -23.21 4.91
N TRP A 732 -33.47 -24.11 4.75
CA TRP A 732 -32.25 -23.92 3.96
C TRP A 732 -32.47 -24.01 2.44
N LEU A 733 -33.59 -24.56 1.98
CA LEU A 733 -33.98 -24.60 0.56
C LEU A 733 -34.58 -23.27 0.06
N ARG A 734 -35.12 -22.45 0.97
CA ARG A 734 -35.89 -21.24 0.65
C ARG A 734 -35.13 -20.15 -0.11
N PRO A 735 -33.82 -19.89 0.14
CA PRO A 735 -33.06 -18.89 -0.61
C PRO A 735 -32.91 -19.22 -2.10
N PHE A 736 -33.08 -20.49 -2.50
CA PHE A 736 -32.94 -20.95 -3.88
C PHE A 736 -34.26 -21.07 -4.64
N LEU A 737 -35.40 -21.17 -3.95
CA LEU A 737 -36.68 -21.55 -4.56
C LEU A 737 -37.58 -20.37 -5.00
N HIS A 738 -37.38 -19.15 -4.47
CA HIS A 738 -38.36 -18.08 -4.67
C HIS A 738 -38.15 -17.19 -5.91
N LEU A 739 -37.24 -17.54 -6.82
CA LEU A 739 -37.30 -16.98 -8.18
C LEU A 739 -38.46 -17.56 -9.02
N CYS A 740 -39.18 -18.58 -8.51
CA CYS A 740 -40.28 -19.25 -9.22
C CYS A 740 -41.63 -19.33 -8.44
N LEU A 741 -41.73 -18.80 -7.22
CA LEU A 741 -42.92 -18.99 -6.35
C LEU A 741 -43.86 -17.78 -6.31
N THR A 742 -44.25 -17.25 -7.46
CA THR A 742 -45.46 -16.41 -7.58
C THR A 742 -46.68 -17.21 -8.05
N GLN A 743 -46.52 -18.48 -8.41
CA GLN A 743 -47.62 -19.37 -8.81
C GLN A 743 -47.50 -20.76 -8.16
N LYS A 744 -48.64 -21.35 -7.80
CA LYS A 744 -48.80 -22.57 -6.97
C LYS A 744 -48.34 -23.89 -7.64
N THR A 745 -47.54 -23.88 -8.71
CA THR A 745 -47.34 -25.07 -9.57
C THR A 745 -45.89 -25.33 -10.05
N SER A 746 -44.86 -24.76 -9.43
CA SER A 746 -43.47 -24.82 -9.98
C SER A 746 -42.53 -25.78 -9.20
N VAL A 747 -41.78 -26.63 -9.92
CA VAL A 747 -40.70 -27.52 -9.41
C VAL A 747 -39.34 -26.80 -9.46
N GLY A 748 -38.46 -26.95 -8.47
CA GLY A 748 -37.15 -26.30 -8.44
C GLY A 748 -35.98 -27.28 -8.59
N TYR A 749 -35.04 -27.01 -9.51
CA TYR A 749 -33.80 -27.77 -9.69
C TYR A 749 -32.61 -27.02 -9.07
N LEU A 750 -31.80 -27.72 -8.28
CA LEU A 750 -30.64 -27.17 -7.59
C LEU A 750 -29.36 -27.83 -8.11
N ARG A 751 -28.57 -27.14 -8.94
CA ARG A 751 -27.25 -27.65 -9.38
C ARG A 751 -26.11 -26.80 -8.80
N PRO A 752 -25.31 -27.30 -7.85
CA PRO A 752 -23.97 -26.78 -7.63
C PRO A 752 -23.07 -27.22 -8.79
N LEU A 753 -22.45 -26.27 -9.50
CA LEU A 753 -21.57 -26.56 -10.65
C LEU A 753 -20.24 -27.21 -10.18
N SER A 754 -19.91 -28.36 -10.77
CA SER A 754 -18.67 -29.12 -10.50
C SER A 754 -17.47 -28.46 -11.21
N PRO A 755 -16.22 -28.55 -10.68
CA PRO A 755 -15.02 -28.08 -11.37
C PRO A 755 -14.77 -28.74 -12.75
N SER A 756 -15.32 -29.93 -13.00
CA SER A 756 -15.14 -30.66 -14.26
C SER A 756 -16.02 -30.17 -15.43
N ASP A 757 -17.01 -29.32 -15.16
CA ASP A 757 -17.97 -28.86 -16.18
C ASP A 757 -17.41 -27.80 -17.14
N HIS A 758 -16.15 -27.38 -16.98
CA HIS A 758 -15.53 -26.35 -17.82
C HIS A 758 -14.97 -26.84 -19.17
N SER A 759 -15.19 -28.11 -19.55
CA SER A 759 -14.63 -28.65 -20.80
C SER A 759 -15.62 -28.80 -21.96
N GLN A 760 -16.92 -28.56 -21.81
CA GLN A 760 -17.84 -28.55 -22.97
C GLN A 760 -18.96 -27.51 -22.83
N ARG A 761 -18.80 -26.43 -23.62
CA ARG A 761 -19.74 -25.37 -24.07
C ARG A 761 -20.90 -24.95 -23.17
#